data_AF-A0A6V8EAU6-F1
#
_entry.id   AF-A0A6V8EAU6-F1
#
_cell.length_a   1.000
_cell.length_b   1.000
_cell.length_c   1.000
_cell.angle_alpha   90.00
_cell.angle_beta   90.00
_cell.angle_gamma   90.00
#
_symmetry.space_group_name_H-M   'P 1'
#
loop_
_entity.id
_entity.type
_entity.pdbx_description
1 polymer ?
#
loop_
_entity_poly.entity_id
_entity_poly.type
_entity_poly.pdbx_seq_one_letter_code
_entity_poly.pdbx_strand_id
1 'polypeptide(L)'
;RISETTQVSESIKIEHVEVIVDIDHNYRGDLEIILTSPSGTESILSEKHEDSGNDWNNWMFTSVHHWDEDSYGEWTLSIEDQGNGDTGTLFDWELNIYGTELNTDRDGDGLTNYDEDTIYGTDPDDIDTDDDQINDGDEINIYGTDPLSIDSDNDGLEDGREILVNNTDPLDSDTDDDGLLDGAEVDTYSTNPLIPDPDSDSDTFYWFQDCNDTNDQIYPGAMEVLNYIDDDCDGLWDEGFNQTDTDADALSDYAEFHIYGTDYTLQDTDGDMLEDGEEILEYQSNPLIYDNDTDLDGFYWFEDCNDTNDQINPDAIELLDAIDNDCDEFVDEDFVGLDRDNDQLADLVEFYTMNTDPLNNDTDDDGLEDGFEILTVGSEPTMFDTDGDGLSDGVEVLQTMTNPRIPDLDEDGDGFRWFEECDDTNIAINPDAIEMWNGVDDNCNQLIDDGVNRYDYIAFSSLANSTINATEDTLSLSMNLDLSETAIEDIGVEFYWYRNSTLLSTNASFEEGPFNCSITEFGFGGILCAGNGTLGPYNIRAVAIDEFGSAEYTWNISYFVYHPPEIIPPDEQSTVSRIVNILTDNVMTVLIGLLSMLVIVLLTIRLRQSKADKVPANPPPTQTFAPLPANRYQQESPEYADVKGAPDLSMFDSKWK
;
A
#
# COMPACT_ATOMS: atom_id res chain seq x y z
N ARG A 1 -16.67 -116.07 -86.53
CA ARG A 1 -16.39 -115.00 -85.55
C ARG A 1 -17.51 -113.97 -85.57
N ILE A 2 -17.97 -113.56 -84.39
CA ILE A 2 -18.81 -112.38 -84.14
C ILE A 2 -18.14 -111.53 -83.04
N SER A 3 -18.56 -110.28 -82.89
CA SER A 3 -18.10 -109.39 -81.83
C SER A 3 -19.24 -108.46 -81.45
N GLU A 4 -19.58 -108.41 -80.17
CA GLU A 4 -20.60 -107.52 -79.60
C GLU A 4 -19.94 -106.59 -78.57
N THR A 5 -20.51 -105.42 -78.34
CA THR A 5 -19.95 -104.38 -77.46
C THR A 5 -21.01 -103.78 -76.55
N THR A 6 -20.67 -103.49 -75.31
CA THR A 6 -21.51 -102.71 -74.38
C THR A 6 -20.72 -101.56 -73.75
N GLN A 7 -21.41 -100.51 -73.32
CA GLN A 7 -20.83 -99.30 -72.75
C GLN A 7 -21.23 -99.18 -71.28
N VAL A 8 -20.25 -99.08 -70.39
CA VAL A 8 -20.46 -98.95 -68.94
C VAL A 8 -20.16 -97.51 -68.54
N SER A 9 -21.14 -96.83 -67.95
CA SER A 9 -21.07 -95.40 -67.60
C SER A 9 -20.74 -95.11 -66.14
N GLU A 10 -20.74 -96.14 -65.29
CA GLU A 10 -20.38 -96.06 -63.88
C GLU A 10 -18.91 -96.44 -63.71
N SER A 11 -18.19 -95.70 -62.86
CA SER A 11 -16.78 -95.96 -62.53
C SER A 11 -16.69 -96.59 -61.14
N ILE A 12 -16.34 -97.86 -61.13
CA ILE A 12 -16.00 -98.64 -59.94
C ILE A 12 -14.68 -99.36 -60.18
N LYS A 13 -13.89 -99.49 -59.12
CA LYS A 13 -12.67 -100.28 -59.09
C LYS A 13 -13.04 -101.77 -59.07
N ILE A 14 -12.77 -102.48 -60.16
CA ILE A 14 -13.26 -103.83 -60.39
C ILE A 14 -12.56 -104.84 -59.48
N GLU A 15 -13.35 -105.73 -58.88
CA GLU A 15 -12.87 -106.97 -58.26
C GLU A 15 -13.06 -108.16 -59.21
N HIS A 16 -14.26 -108.32 -59.79
CA HIS A 16 -14.54 -109.41 -60.72
C HIS A 16 -15.69 -109.09 -61.68
N VAL A 17 -15.75 -109.85 -62.76
CA VAL A 17 -16.83 -109.79 -63.75
C VAL A 17 -17.46 -111.16 -63.99
N GLU A 18 -18.73 -111.17 -64.34
CA GLU A 18 -19.46 -112.35 -64.81
C GLU A 18 -20.03 -112.08 -66.20
N VAL A 19 -19.89 -113.05 -67.11
CA VAL A 19 -20.43 -112.99 -68.48
C VAL A 19 -21.36 -114.17 -68.68
N ILE A 20 -22.64 -113.88 -68.87
CA ILE A 20 -23.67 -114.89 -69.13
C ILE A 20 -23.94 -114.90 -70.64
N VAL A 21 -23.94 -116.08 -71.28
CA VAL A 21 -24.21 -116.21 -72.73
C VAL A 21 -25.29 -117.25 -73.03
N ASP A 22 -26.12 -116.97 -74.03
CA ASP A 22 -27.05 -117.93 -74.65
C ASP A 22 -26.67 -118.16 -76.12
N ILE A 23 -26.13 -119.34 -76.44
CA ILE A 23 -25.54 -119.69 -77.74
C ILE A 23 -26.02 -121.07 -78.20
N ASP A 24 -26.68 -121.12 -79.37
CA ASP A 24 -26.94 -122.34 -80.14
C ASP A 24 -25.70 -122.68 -80.97
N HIS A 25 -25.09 -123.86 -80.75
CA HIS A 25 -23.95 -124.37 -81.54
C HIS A 25 -23.84 -125.90 -81.45
N ASN A 26 -23.62 -126.55 -82.60
CA ASN A 26 -23.54 -128.03 -82.69
C ASN A 26 -22.42 -128.65 -81.83
N TYR A 27 -21.28 -127.96 -81.69
CA TYR A 27 -20.11 -128.38 -80.93
C TYR A 27 -19.59 -127.20 -80.12
N ARG A 28 -20.04 -127.04 -78.87
CA ARG A 28 -19.68 -125.85 -78.09
C ARG A 28 -18.19 -125.79 -77.72
N GLY A 29 -17.50 -126.93 -77.72
CA GLY A 29 -16.05 -127.02 -77.50
C GLY A 29 -15.20 -126.42 -78.62
N ASP A 30 -15.78 -126.11 -79.79
CA ASP A 30 -15.10 -125.37 -80.86
C ASP A 30 -15.16 -123.83 -80.67
N LEU A 31 -15.92 -123.33 -79.68
CA LEU A 31 -16.08 -121.89 -79.43
C LEU A 31 -15.00 -121.33 -78.50
N GLU A 32 -14.20 -120.41 -79.04
CA GLU A 32 -13.37 -119.49 -78.27
C GLU A 32 -14.20 -118.25 -77.93
N ILE A 33 -14.24 -117.88 -76.64
CA ILE A 33 -14.98 -116.72 -76.13
C ILE A 33 -14.01 -115.85 -75.34
N ILE A 34 -13.88 -114.58 -75.72
CA ILE A 34 -12.96 -113.61 -75.12
C ILE A 34 -13.73 -112.35 -74.76
N LEU A 35 -13.64 -111.93 -73.49
CA LEU A 35 -14.05 -110.60 -73.04
C LEU A 35 -12.83 -109.66 -73.05
N THR A 36 -13.00 -108.42 -73.51
CA THR A 36 -11.98 -107.37 -73.47
C THR A 36 -12.51 -106.17 -72.69
N SER A 37 -11.75 -105.68 -71.71
CA SER A 37 -12.09 -104.50 -70.91
C SER A 37 -11.70 -103.18 -71.61
N PRO A 38 -12.17 -102.00 -71.13
CA PRO A 38 -11.83 -100.70 -71.70
C PRO A 38 -10.32 -100.37 -71.66
N SER A 39 -9.60 -100.93 -70.70
CA SER A 39 -8.13 -100.82 -70.60
C SER A 39 -7.38 -101.63 -71.67
N GLY A 40 -8.07 -102.57 -72.33
CA GLY A 40 -7.52 -103.51 -73.30
C GLY A 40 -7.15 -104.88 -72.74
N THR A 41 -7.43 -105.18 -71.47
CA THR A 41 -7.16 -106.51 -70.88
C THR A 41 -8.12 -107.56 -71.44
N GLU A 42 -7.57 -108.64 -72.01
CA GLU A 42 -8.33 -109.78 -72.51
C GLU A 42 -8.49 -110.88 -71.44
N SER A 43 -9.70 -111.43 -71.34
CA SER A 43 -10.04 -112.61 -70.55
C SER A 43 -10.64 -113.69 -71.45
N ILE A 44 -9.90 -114.79 -71.61
CA ILE A 44 -10.36 -115.97 -72.37
C ILE A 44 -11.30 -116.77 -71.46
N LEU A 45 -12.60 -116.67 -71.73
CA LEU A 45 -13.68 -117.29 -70.96
C LEU A 45 -13.89 -118.76 -71.36
N SER A 46 -13.69 -119.07 -72.65
CA SER A 46 -13.68 -120.43 -73.21
C SER A 46 -12.57 -120.54 -74.24
N GLU A 47 -11.80 -121.61 -74.19
CA GLU A 47 -10.81 -122.01 -75.22
C GLU A 47 -11.32 -123.22 -76.01
N LYS A 48 -10.73 -123.49 -77.17
CA LYS A 48 -11.06 -124.70 -77.95
C LYS A 48 -10.67 -125.98 -77.21
N HIS A 49 -11.63 -126.87 -76.99
CA HIS A 49 -11.44 -128.15 -76.29
C HIS A 49 -12.36 -129.28 -76.80
N GLU A 50 -12.10 -130.52 -76.39
CA GLU A 50 -12.92 -131.68 -76.78
C GLU A 50 -14.23 -131.75 -75.98
N ASP A 51 -15.21 -130.89 -76.31
CA ASP A 51 -16.61 -131.03 -75.86
C ASP A 51 -17.56 -131.14 -77.06
N SER A 52 -18.18 -132.32 -77.21
CA SER A 52 -19.20 -132.60 -78.23
C SER A 52 -20.63 -132.34 -77.75
N GLY A 53 -20.80 -131.55 -76.68
CA GLY A 53 -22.07 -131.01 -76.26
C GLY A 53 -22.53 -129.89 -77.18
N ASN A 54 -23.83 -129.89 -77.48
CA ASN A 54 -24.50 -128.73 -78.05
C ASN A 54 -24.65 -127.65 -76.98
N ASP A 55 -24.61 -126.40 -77.45
CA ASP A 55 -25.17 -125.20 -76.83
C ASP A 55 -24.61 -124.75 -75.46
N TRP A 56 -24.65 -123.45 -75.24
CA TRP A 56 -24.52 -122.80 -73.93
C TRP A 56 -25.86 -122.13 -73.61
N ASN A 57 -26.64 -122.67 -72.67
CA ASN A 57 -27.96 -122.14 -72.32
C ASN A 57 -27.84 -121.29 -71.05
N ASN A 58 -27.85 -119.96 -71.17
CA ASN A 58 -27.58 -119.00 -70.07
C ASN A 58 -26.38 -119.40 -69.21
N TRP A 59 -25.26 -119.72 -69.85
CA TRP A 59 -24.07 -120.18 -69.15
C TRP A 59 -23.24 -118.99 -68.65
N MET A 60 -22.92 -119.01 -67.36
CA MET A 60 -22.11 -118.00 -66.69
C MET A 60 -20.63 -118.38 -66.71
N PHE A 61 -19.81 -117.53 -67.31
CA PHE A 61 -18.37 -117.47 -67.11
C PHE A 61 -18.06 -116.38 -66.07
N THR A 62 -16.96 -116.54 -65.33
CA THR A 62 -16.50 -115.55 -64.35
C THR A 62 -15.02 -115.26 -64.57
N SER A 63 -14.59 -114.03 -64.29
CA SER A 63 -13.20 -113.62 -64.45
C SER A 63 -12.75 -112.62 -63.39
N VAL A 64 -11.50 -112.77 -62.97
CA VAL A 64 -10.75 -111.87 -62.08
C VAL A 64 -9.54 -111.25 -62.80
N HIS A 65 -9.46 -111.35 -64.13
CA HIS A 65 -8.36 -110.77 -64.91
C HIS A 65 -8.35 -109.24 -64.89
N HIS A 66 -9.49 -108.61 -64.61
CA HIS A 66 -9.69 -107.16 -64.65
C HIS A 66 -9.61 -106.53 -63.25
N TRP A 67 -9.00 -107.21 -62.28
CA TRP A 67 -8.89 -106.75 -60.90
C TRP A 67 -8.11 -105.42 -60.82
N ASP A 68 -8.60 -104.48 -60.01
CA ASP A 68 -8.11 -103.09 -59.85
C ASP A 68 -8.21 -102.20 -61.12
N GLU A 69 -8.83 -102.67 -62.22
CA GLU A 69 -9.16 -101.80 -63.36
C GLU A 69 -10.40 -100.93 -63.08
N ASP A 70 -10.55 -99.81 -63.80
CA ASP A 70 -11.78 -99.02 -63.83
C ASP A 70 -12.81 -99.66 -64.78
N SER A 71 -14.07 -99.75 -64.35
CA SER A 71 -15.18 -100.27 -65.14
C SER A 71 -15.62 -99.38 -66.30
N TYR A 72 -15.32 -98.08 -66.25
CA TYR A 72 -15.82 -97.09 -67.19
C TYR A 72 -15.33 -97.32 -68.64
N GLY A 73 -16.26 -97.40 -69.60
CA GLY A 73 -15.98 -97.44 -71.03
C GLY A 73 -16.54 -98.65 -71.79
N GLU A 74 -15.90 -98.98 -72.92
CA GLU A 74 -16.37 -100.01 -73.87
C GLU A 74 -15.84 -101.41 -73.53
N TRP A 75 -16.76 -102.35 -73.31
CA TRP A 75 -16.48 -103.77 -73.11
C TRP A 75 -16.84 -104.57 -74.36
N THR A 76 -15.93 -105.43 -74.83
CA THR A 76 -16.10 -106.21 -76.07
C THR A 76 -16.14 -107.71 -75.81
N LEU A 77 -17.20 -108.40 -76.26
CA LEU A 77 -17.30 -109.86 -76.28
C LEU A 77 -17.04 -110.38 -77.70
N SER A 78 -15.93 -111.09 -77.90
CA SER A 78 -15.56 -111.73 -79.17
C SER A 78 -15.76 -113.24 -79.09
N ILE A 79 -16.50 -113.81 -80.06
CA ILE A 79 -16.77 -115.26 -80.13
C ILE A 79 -16.29 -115.79 -81.48
N GLU A 80 -15.40 -116.79 -81.48
CA GLU A 80 -14.84 -117.43 -82.68
C GLU A 80 -15.02 -118.95 -82.67
N ASP A 81 -15.75 -119.47 -83.66
CA ASP A 81 -15.78 -120.90 -83.98
C ASP A 81 -14.45 -121.30 -84.65
N GLN A 82 -13.66 -122.11 -83.95
CA GLN A 82 -12.40 -122.67 -84.43
C GLN A 82 -12.56 -124.09 -85.02
N GLY A 83 -13.81 -124.56 -85.19
CA GLY A 83 -14.20 -125.84 -85.78
C GLY A 83 -14.09 -125.90 -87.30
N ASN A 84 -14.71 -126.92 -87.91
CA ASN A 84 -14.67 -127.12 -89.37
C ASN A 84 -16.08 -127.35 -89.95
N GLY A 85 -16.81 -126.25 -90.17
CA GLY A 85 -18.03 -126.23 -90.98
C GLY A 85 -19.34 -126.33 -90.21
N ASP A 86 -19.30 -126.14 -88.90
CA ASP A 86 -20.47 -125.87 -88.08
C ASP A 86 -20.88 -124.40 -88.16
N THR A 87 -22.06 -124.09 -87.62
CA THR A 87 -22.62 -122.72 -87.56
C THR A 87 -23.53 -122.63 -86.35
N GLY A 88 -23.52 -121.49 -85.67
CA GLY A 88 -24.42 -121.22 -84.55
C GLY A 88 -24.89 -119.78 -84.47
N THR A 89 -25.65 -119.49 -83.43
CA THR A 89 -26.27 -118.18 -83.17
C THR A 89 -26.08 -117.80 -81.71
N LEU A 90 -25.48 -116.63 -81.45
CA LEU A 90 -25.60 -115.95 -80.16
C LEU A 90 -27.00 -115.33 -80.10
N PHE A 91 -27.79 -115.68 -79.08
CA PHE A 91 -29.10 -115.08 -78.86
C PHE A 91 -29.03 -113.86 -77.94
N ASP A 92 -28.24 -113.96 -76.87
CA ASP A 92 -28.14 -112.92 -75.85
C ASP A 92 -26.82 -113.03 -75.06
N TRP A 93 -26.38 -111.92 -74.47
CA TRP A 93 -25.30 -111.91 -73.47
C TRP A 93 -25.47 -110.80 -72.43
N GLU A 94 -25.06 -111.07 -71.20
CA GLU A 94 -25.12 -110.16 -70.05
C GLU A 94 -23.71 -110.03 -69.45
N LEU A 95 -23.34 -108.82 -69.02
CA LEU A 95 -22.10 -108.51 -68.31
C LEU A 95 -22.46 -107.91 -66.94
N ASN A 96 -22.07 -108.59 -65.86
CA ASN A 96 -22.15 -108.07 -64.50
C ASN A 96 -20.73 -107.74 -64.01
N ILE A 97 -20.57 -106.57 -63.40
CA ILE A 97 -19.30 -106.06 -62.87
C ILE A 97 -19.48 -105.78 -61.38
N TYR A 98 -18.50 -106.17 -60.57
CA TYR A 98 -18.50 -106.02 -59.12
C TYR A 98 -17.22 -105.31 -58.67
N GLY A 99 -17.34 -104.36 -57.74
CA GLY A 99 -16.24 -103.46 -57.35
C GLY A 99 -16.67 -102.40 -56.32
N THR A 100 -15.79 -101.42 -56.06
CA THR A 100 -16.02 -100.30 -55.13
C THR A 100 -16.03 -98.94 -55.85
N GLU A 101 -16.85 -98.00 -55.40
CA GLU A 101 -16.90 -96.62 -55.95
C GLU A 101 -15.55 -95.89 -55.76
N LEU A 102 -15.21 -94.99 -56.70
CA LEU A 102 -13.95 -94.21 -56.72
C LEU A 102 -14.13 -92.69 -56.56
N ASN A 103 -15.33 -92.17 -56.86
CA ASN A 103 -15.59 -90.72 -56.91
C ASN A 103 -16.53 -90.30 -55.75
N THR A 104 -16.11 -90.56 -54.52
CA THR A 104 -16.79 -90.03 -53.33
C THR A 104 -16.05 -88.83 -52.78
N ASP A 105 -16.84 -87.83 -52.43
CA ASP A 105 -16.56 -86.61 -51.67
C ASP A 105 -17.45 -86.78 -50.42
N ARG A 106 -16.89 -86.62 -49.21
CA ARG A 106 -17.47 -87.21 -47.98
C ARG A 106 -17.85 -86.19 -46.91
N ASP A 107 -16.89 -85.32 -46.63
CA ASP A 107 -16.93 -84.11 -45.82
C ASP A 107 -17.71 -82.99 -46.56
N GLY A 108 -17.51 -82.83 -47.88
CA GLY A 108 -18.27 -81.93 -48.75
C GLY A 108 -17.55 -80.66 -49.23
N ASP A 109 -16.22 -80.57 -49.12
CA ASP A 109 -15.40 -79.42 -49.54
C ASP A 109 -15.38 -79.17 -51.07
N GLY A 110 -15.41 -80.25 -51.86
CA GLY A 110 -15.29 -80.22 -53.32
C GLY A 110 -14.05 -80.92 -53.90
N LEU A 111 -13.17 -81.46 -53.06
CA LEU A 111 -12.18 -82.48 -53.43
C LEU A 111 -12.83 -83.87 -53.42
N THR A 112 -12.07 -84.88 -53.85
CA THR A 112 -12.52 -86.28 -53.73
C THR A 112 -11.60 -87.03 -52.79
N ASN A 113 -12.11 -88.08 -52.14
CA ASN A 113 -11.35 -88.93 -51.21
C ASN A 113 -10.10 -89.56 -51.84
N TYR A 114 -10.00 -89.55 -53.18
CA TYR A 114 -8.78 -89.92 -53.89
C TYR A 114 -7.78 -88.76 -54.00
N ASP A 115 -8.26 -87.56 -54.33
CA ASP A 115 -7.43 -86.36 -54.46
C ASP A 115 -6.88 -85.93 -53.08
N GLU A 116 -7.68 -86.02 -52.03
CA GLU A 116 -7.31 -85.78 -50.63
C GLU A 116 -6.19 -86.75 -50.17
N ASP A 117 -6.47 -88.06 -50.05
CA ASP A 117 -5.50 -89.06 -49.55
C ASP A 117 -4.27 -89.28 -50.46
N THR A 118 -4.41 -89.11 -51.79
CA THR A 118 -3.36 -89.49 -52.76
C THR A 118 -2.66 -88.32 -53.46
N ILE A 119 -3.24 -87.12 -53.53
CA ILE A 119 -2.65 -85.97 -54.25
C ILE A 119 -2.21 -84.86 -53.29
N TYR A 120 -3.11 -84.34 -52.45
CA TYR A 120 -2.84 -83.18 -51.58
C TYR A 120 -2.35 -83.58 -50.19
N GLY A 121 -2.87 -84.67 -49.62
CA GLY A 121 -2.48 -85.21 -48.32
C GLY A 121 -3.38 -84.81 -47.16
N THR A 122 -4.55 -84.25 -47.46
CA THR A 122 -5.59 -83.80 -46.52
C THR A 122 -6.42 -84.96 -45.96
N ASP A 123 -7.23 -84.74 -44.90
CA ASP A 123 -8.02 -85.80 -44.23
C ASP A 123 -9.43 -85.98 -44.85
N PRO A 124 -9.76 -87.10 -45.53
CA PRO A 124 -11.06 -87.29 -46.21
C PRO A 124 -12.31 -87.45 -45.33
N ASP A 125 -12.22 -87.07 -44.06
CA ASP A 125 -13.30 -86.97 -43.08
C ASP A 125 -13.37 -85.58 -42.40
N ASP A 126 -12.47 -84.64 -42.74
CA ASP A 126 -12.46 -83.23 -42.30
C ASP A 126 -12.56 -82.29 -43.51
N ILE A 127 -13.05 -81.07 -43.31
CA ILE A 127 -13.30 -80.08 -44.39
C ILE A 127 -12.23 -78.98 -44.44
N ASP A 128 -11.39 -78.89 -43.42
CA ASP A 128 -10.46 -77.81 -43.09
C ASP A 128 -9.33 -78.52 -42.31
N THR A 129 -8.29 -78.97 -43.02
CA THR A 129 -7.31 -79.93 -42.49
C THR A 129 -6.31 -79.30 -41.51
N ASP A 130 -6.04 -78.00 -41.59
CA ASP A 130 -5.10 -77.28 -40.73
C ASP A 130 -5.76 -76.29 -39.73
N ASP A 131 -7.10 -76.27 -39.67
CA ASP A 131 -7.96 -75.49 -38.75
C ASP A 131 -7.91 -73.95 -39.00
N ASP A 132 -7.65 -73.48 -40.24
CA ASP A 132 -7.47 -72.04 -40.58
C ASP A 132 -8.80 -71.27 -40.85
N GLN A 133 -9.91 -71.97 -41.10
CA GLN A 133 -11.27 -71.52 -41.48
C GLN A 133 -11.57 -71.36 -42.99
N ILE A 134 -10.64 -71.71 -43.87
CA ILE A 134 -10.88 -72.04 -45.28
C ILE A 134 -11.11 -73.56 -45.35
N ASN A 135 -11.55 -74.07 -46.50
CA ASN A 135 -11.67 -75.51 -46.73
C ASN A 135 -10.67 -75.93 -47.80
N ASP A 136 -10.11 -77.13 -47.65
CA ASP A 136 -9.04 -77.69 -48.49
C ASP A 136 -9.35 -77.53 -50.00
N GLY A 137 -10.61 -77.72 -50.38
CA GLY A 137 -11.12 -77.52 -51.73
C GLY A 137 -11.08 -76.07 -52.21
N ASP A 138 -11.53 -75.10 -51.42
CA ASP A 138 -11.46 -73.67 -51.77
C ASP A 138 -10.00 -73.17 -51.78
N GLU A 139 -9.16 -73.62 -50.87
CA GLU A 139 -7.72 -73.34 -50.88
C GLU A 139 -7.07 -73.74 -52.20
N ILE A 140 -7.17 -75.03 -52.57
CA ILE A 140 -6.57 -75.55 -53.80
C ILE A 140 -7.20 -74.97 -55.07
N ASN A 141 -8.51 -74.72 -55.09
CA ASN A 141 -9.23 -74.34 -56.32
C ASN A 141 -9.48 -72.82 -56.49
N ILE A 142 -9.39 -72.02 -55.42
CA ILE A 142 -9.69 -70.58 -55.45
C ILE A 142 -8.48 -69.74 -55.08
N TYR A 143 -7.83 -70.01 -53.94
CA TYR A 143 -6.83 -69.11 -53.36
C TYR A 143 -5.39 -69.47 -53.75
N GLY A 144 -5.05 -70.76 -53.79
CA GLY A 144 -3.73 -71.27 -54.13
C GLY A 144 -2.80 -71.49 -52.94
N THR A 145 -3.34 -71.47 -51.73
CA THR A 145 -2.69 -71.77 -50.44
C THR A 145 -2.38 -73.27 -50.28
N ASP A 146 -1.62 -73.64 -49.24
CA ASP A 146 -1.27 -75.04 -48.93
C ASP A 146 -2.14 -75.56 -47.76
N PRO A 147 -3.14 -76.46 -48.00
CA PRO A 147 -4.16 -76.91 -47.03
C PRO A 147 -3.62 -77.84 -45.91
N LEU A 148 -2.34 -77.69 -45.60
CA LEU A 148 -1.58 -78.38 -44.56
C LEU A 148 -0.73 -77.38 -43.76
N SER A 149 -0.91 -76.08 -43.99
CA SER A 149 -0.16 -74.95 -43.47
C SER A 149 -1.08 -73.73 -43.30
N ILE A 150 -1.62 -73.58 -42.09
CA ILE A 150 -2.43 -72.45 -41.58
C ILE A 150 -1.91 -71.02 -41.88
N ASP A 151 -0.70 -70.91 -42.41
CA ASP A 151 0.07 -69.73 -42.78
C ASP A 151 0.98 -70.17 -43.96
N SER A 152 0.62 -69.78 -45.19
CA SER A 152 1.22 -70.29 -46.44
C SER A 152 2.56 -69.62 -46.77
N ASP A 153 2.73 -68.33 -46.48
CA ASP A 153 3.96 -67.58 -46.80
C ASP A 153 4.93 -67.39 -45.62
N ASN A 154 4.47 -67.73 -44.41
CA ASN A 154 5.19 -67.77 -43.13
C ASN A 154 5.50 -66.40 -42.52
N ASP A 155 4.60 -65.42 -42.70
CA ASP A 155 4.71 -64.08 -42.13
C ASP A 155 4.18 -63.98 -40.67
N GLY A 156 3.32 -64.91 -40.25
CA GLY A 156 2.70 -64.99 -38.93
C GLY A 156 1.21 -64.63 -38.87
N LEU A 157 0.57 -64.33 -40.00
CA LEU A 157 -0.86 -64.21 -40.19
C LEU A 157 -1.41 -65.56 -40.72
N GLU A 158 -2.69 -65.84 -40.47
CA GLU A 158 -3.31 -67.10 -40.92
C GLU A 158 -4.07 -66.84 -42.24
N ASP A 159 -3.94 -67.70 -43.26
CA ASP A 159 -4.49 -67.48 -44.62
C ASP A 159 -6.00 -67.12 -44.59
N GLY A 160 -6.76 -67.79 -43.73
CA GLY A 160 -8.17 -67.54 -43.44
C GLY A 160 -8.42 -66.17 -42.81
N ARG A 161 -7.52 -65.65 -41.97
CA ARG A 161 -7.60 -64.27 -41.45
C ARG A 161 -7.31 -63.26 -42.55
N GLU A 162 -6.33 -63.52 -43.40
CA GLU A 162 -5.98 -62.69 -44.54
C GLU A 162 -7.17 -62.52 -45.49
N ILE A 163 -7.67 -63.63 -46.01
CA ILE A 163 -8.76 -63.65 -46.99
C ILE A 163 -10.07 -63.13 -46.41
N LEU A 164 -10.43 -63.51 -45.17
CA LEU A 164 -11.76 -63.25 -44.60
C LEU A 164 -11.83 -61.95 -43.78
N VAL A 165 -10.71 -61.40 -43.29
CA VAL A 165 -10.68 -60.26 -42.36
C VAL A 165 -9.84 -59.09 -42.86
N ASN A 166 -8.58 -59.31 -43.25
CA ASN A 166 -7.63 -58.23 -43.52
C ASN A 166 -7.57 -57.80 -44.99
N ASN A 167 -7.96 -58.68 -45.92
CA ASN A 167 -7.90 -58.52 -47.37
C ASN A 167 -6.48 -58.41 -47.98
N THR A 168 -5.50 -59.02 -47.33
CA THR A 168 -4.12 -59.25 -47.80
C THR A 168 -4.03 -60.43 -48.80
N ASP A 169 -2.85 -60.68 -49.38
CA ASP A 169 -2.60 -61.81 -50.31
C ASP A 169 -1.78 -62.89 -49.58
N PRO A 170 -2.36 -64.06 -49.22
CA PRO A 170 -1.73 -65.07 -48.34
C PRO A 170 -0.60 -65.89 -48.99
N LEU A 171 0.01 -65.31 -50.02
CA LEU A 171 1.16 -65.84 -50.76
C LEU A 171 2.26 -64.77 -50.89
N ASP A 172 2.11 -63.61 -50.25
CA ASP A 172 3.00 -62.45 -50.31
C ASP A 172 3.07 -61.75 -48.93
N SER A 173 4.09 -62.11 -48.15
CA SER A 173 4.27 -61.82 -46.71
C SER A 173 4.40 -60.33 -46.31
N ASP A 174 4.19 -59.42 -47.24
CA ASP A 174 4.32 -57.95 -47.18
C ASP A 174 3.47 -57.41 -48.35
N THR A 175 2.15 -57.34 -48.15
CA THR A 175 1.18 -57.11 -49.24
C THR A 175 1.35 -55.73 -49.91
N ASP A 176 2.00 -54.76 -49.25
CA ASP A 176 2.14 -53.40 -49.76
C ASP A 176 3.58 -52.89 -50.07
N ASP A 177 4.58 -53.80 -49.99
CA ASP A 177 6.00 -53.61 -50.33
C ASP A 177 6.74 -52.58 -49.42
N ASP A 178 6.38 -52.42 -48.14
CA ASP A 178 6.98 -51.44 -47.23
C ASP A 178 8.15 -51.97 -46.37
N GLY A 179 8.22 -53.29 -46.15
CA GLY A 179 9.23 -53.97 -45.35
C GLY A 179 8.80 -54.41 -43.94
N LEU A 180 7.56 -54.13 -43.54
CA LEU A 180 6.83 -54.84 -42.49
C LEU A 180 6.23 -56.14 -43.05
N LEU A 181 5.76 -56.99 -42.15
CA LEU A 181 5.02 -58.21 -42.51
C LEU A 181 3.57 -58.00 -42.09
N ASP A 182 2.61 -58.48 -42.87
CA ASP A 182 1.18 -58.27 -42.64
C ASP A 182 0.75 -58.77 -41.25
N GLY A 183 1.25 -59.92 -40.81
CA GLY A 183 1.08 -60.48 -39.48
C GLY A 183 1.74 -59.66 -38.38
N ALA A 184 2.88 -59.01 -38.64
CA ALA A 184 3.51 -58.09 -37.69
C ALA A 184 2.69 -56.80 -37.55
N GLU A 185 2.20 -56.24 -38.64
CA GLU A 185 1.30 -55.10 -38.63
C GLU A 185 0.02 -55.38 -37.86
N VAL A 186 -0.68 -56.47 -38.17
CA VAL A 186 -1.99 -56.77 -37.58
C VAL A 186 -1.86 -57.13 -36.09
N ASP A 187 -0.93 -58.02 -35.72
CA ASP A 187 -0.87 -58.59 -34.37
C ASP A 187 0.15 -57.90 -33.43
N THR A 188 1.14 -57.18 -33.95
CA THR A 188 2.14 -56.46 -33.12
C THR A 188 1.90 -54.95 -33.12
N TYR A 189 1.75 -54.32 -34.28
CA TYR A 189 1.70 -52.85 -34.39
C TYR A 189 0.29 -52.26 -34.44
N SER A 190 -0.71 -53.08 -34.78
CA SER A 190 -2.10 -52.65 -35.05
C SER A 190 -2.23 -51.59 -36.15
N THR A 191 -1.36 -51.67 -37.16
CA THR A 191 -1.38 -50.86 -38.39
C THR A 191 -2.29 -51.53 -39.44
N ASN A 192 -2.12 -51.26 -40.73
CA ASN A 192 -3.04 -51.73 -41.76
C ASN A 192 -2.26 -52.19 -43.00
N PRO A 193 -2.17 -53.52 -43.24
CA PRO A 193 -1.27 -54.15 -44.23
C PRO A 193 -1.72 -54.03 -45.69
N LEU A 194 -2.24 -52.85 -46.03
CA LEU A 194 -2.71 -52.46 -47.36
C LEU A 194 -2.40 -50.97 -47.62
N ILE A 195 -1.66 -50.31 -46.73
CA ILE A 195 -1.27 -48.92 -46.75
C ILE A 195 0.16 -48.83 -46.18
N PRO A 196 1.18 -48.61 -47.03
CA PRO A 196 2.57 -48.52 -46.60
C PRO A 196 2.77 -47.53 -45.46
N ASP A 197 3.35 -48.01 -44.37
CA ASP A 197 3.84 -47.25 -43.24
C ASP A 197 5.22 -46.65 -43.62
N PRO A 198 5.34 -45.32 -43.81
CA PRO A 198 6.64 -44.73 -44.08
C PRO A 198 7.56 -44.71 -42.84
N ASP A 199 8.84 -44.90 -43.12
CA ASP A 199 10.01 -44.36 -42.42
C ASP A 199 10.55 -43.25 -43.35
N SER A 200 10.11 -41.99 -43.16
CA SER A 200 10.34 -40.94 -44.17
C SER A 200 11.72 -40.27 -44.08
N ASP A 201 12.45 -40.41 -42.97
CA ASP A 201 13.81 -39.90 -42.79
C ASP A 201 14.91 -40.98 -42.79
N SER A 202 14.51 -42.26 -42.77
CA SER A 202 15.35 -43.46 -42.90
C SER A 202 16.19 -43.80 -41.66
N ASP A 203 15.63 -43.59 -40.47
CA ASP A 203 16.27 -43.90 -39.18
C ASP A 203 15.93 -45.30 -38.61
N THR A 204 15.05 -46.05 -39.29
CA THR A 204 14.50 -47.38 -38.96
C THR A 204 13.31 -47.44 -38.02
N PHE A 205 12.76 -46.30 -37.60
CA PHE A 205 11.46 -46.24 -36.94
C PHE A 205 10.38 -45.77 -37.93
N TYR A 206 9.23 -46.44 -37.89
CA TYR A 206 8.08 -46.10 -38.72
C TYR A 206 7.27 -44.97 -38.06
N TRP A 207 6.50 -44.21 -38.84
CA TRP A 207 5.70 -43.06 -38.39
C TRP A 207 4.75 -43.28 -37.18
N PHE A 208 4.43 -44.52 -36.84
CA PHE A 208 3.59 -44.88 -35.70
C PHE A 208 4.39 -45.23 -34.44
N GLN A 209 5.70 -45.43 -34.57
CA GLN A 209 6.67 -45.64 -33.50
C GLN A 209 7.37 -44.32 -33.16
N ASP A 210 7.72 -43.55 -34.19
CA ASP A 210 8.38 -42.26 -34.06
C ASP A 210 7.37 -41.11 -33.91
N CYS A 211 7.69 -40.19 -33.01
CA CYS A 211 6.95 -38.97 -32.74
C CYS A 211 7.23 -37.86 -33.77
N ASN A 212 8.27 -37.94 -34.61
CA ASN A 212 8.50 -37.02 -35.73
C ASN A 212 9.28 -37.63 -36.92
N ASP A 213 8.55 -38.41 -37.76
CA ASP A 213 8.96 -39.14 -38.99
C ASP A 213 9.59 -38.27 -40.11
N THR A 214 10.14 -37.11 -39.81
CA THR A 214 10.77 -36.20 -40.77
C THR A 214 12.13 -35.66 -40.30
N ASN A 215 12.66 -36.19 -39.19
CA ASN A 215 13.91 -35.76 -38.57
C ASN A 215 14.64 -36.93 -37.85
N ASP A 216 15.63 -37.51 -38.53
CA ASP A 216 16.52 -38.63 -38.12
C ASP A 216 17.31 -38.51 -36.79
N GLN A 217 16.98 -37.52 -35.96
CA GLN A 217 17.51 -37.29 -34.62
C GLN A 217 16.44 -37.46 -33.51
N ILE A 218 15.16 -37.51 -33.88
CA ILE A 218 14.02 -37.73 -32.97
C ILE A 218 13.54 -39.15 -33.22
N TYR A 219 13.61 -40.03 -32.22
CA TYR A 219 13.17 -41.42 -32.32
C TYR A 219 13.15 -42.11 -30.95
N PRO A 220 12.38 -43.20 -30.79
CA PRO A 220 12.34 -44.01 -29.57
C PRO A 220 13.72 -44.36 -28.98
N GLY A 221 14.11 -43.67 -27.91
CA GLY A 221 15.38 -43.84 -27.20
C GLY A 221 16.59 -43.14 -27.83
N ALA A 222 16.38 -41.99 -28.48
CA ALA A 222 17.43 -41.01 -28.79
C ALA A 222 18.13 -40.47 -27.52
N MET A 223 18.93 -39.40 -27.67
CA MET A 223 19.48 -38.67 -26.52
C MET A 223 18.94 -37.25 -26.56
N GLU A 224 18.21 -36.87 -25.51
CA GLU A 224 17.69 -35.51 -25.30
C GLU A 224 18.75 -34.42 -25.48
N VAL A 225 18.33 -33.31 -26.08
CA VAL A 225 19.13 -32.10 -26.27
C VAL A 225 18.27 -30.87 -26.01
N LEU A 226 18.50 -30.14 -24.90
CA LEU A 226 17.83 -28.87 -24.52
C LEU A 226 17.29 -28.03 -25.70
N ASN A 227 16.06 -28.31 -26.14
CA ASN A 227 15.47 -27.75 -27.37
C ASN A 227 13.94 -27.59 -27.37
N TYR A 228 13.21 -28.04 -26.32
CA TYR A 228 11.73 -28.11 -26.21
C TYR A 228 11.05 -29.17 -27.10
N ILE A 229 11.74 -30.25 -27.45
CA ILE A 229 11.20 -31.40 -28.19
C ILE A 229 11.36 -32.66 -27.33
N ASP A 230 10.52 -33.65 -27.60
CA ASP A 230 10.58 -35.03 -27.12
C ASP A 230 11.54 -35.73 -28.10
N ASP A 231 12.86 -35.71 -27.86
CA ASP A 231 13.81 -36.30 -28.82
C ASP A 231 13.76 -37.84 -28.74
N ASP A 232 13.56 -38.42 -27.55
CA ASP A 232 13.53 -39.86 -27.30
C ASP A 232 12.12 -40.53 -27.39
N CYS A 233 11.07 -39.72 -27.61
CA CYS A 233 9.66 -40.11 -27.74
C CYS A 233 9.04 -40.81 -26.49
N ASP A 234 9.57 -40.64 -25.27
CA ASP A 234 8.94 -41.17 -24.03
C ASP A 234 7.75 -40.34 -23.50
N GLY A 235 7.55 -39.12 -24.01
CA GLY A 235 6.50 -38.19 -23.59
C GLY A 235 6.95 -37.13 -22.59
N LEU A 236 8.25 -37.04 -22.29
CA LEU A 236 8.91 -35.96 -21.59
C LEU A 236 9.72 -35.11 -22.58
N TRP A 237 10.11 -33.91 -22.17
CA TRP A 237 10.97 -33.03 -22.97
C TRP A 237 12.21 -32.73 -22.13
N ASP A 238 13.38 -32.88 -22.73
CA ASP A 238 14.66 -32.45 -22.21
C ASP A 238 14.98 -33.01 -20.80
N GLU A 239 14.58 -34.25 -20.49
CA GLU A 239 14.87 -34.83 -19.18
C GLU A 239 16.33 -35.26 -19.03
N GLY A 240 16.73 -35.62 -17.80
CA GLY A 240 18.14 -35.82 -17.45
C GLY A 240 18.92 -34.52 -17.16
N PHE A 241 18.59 -33.40 -17.81
CA PHE A 241 19.22 -32.09 -17.58
C PHE A 241 18.87 -31.42 -16.23
N ASN A 242 17.92 -31.97 -15.46
CA ASN A 242 17.55 -31.51 -14.11
C ASN A 242 18.64 -31.74 -13.02
N GLN A 243 19.81 -32.28 -13.39
CA GLN A 243 20.95 -32.53 -12.50
C GLN A 243 22.30 -32.14 -13.13
N THR A 244 22.29 -31.65 -14.37
CA THR A 244 23.46 -31.04 -14.98
C THR A 244 23.43 -29.55 -14.69
N ASP A 245 24.62 -29.00 -14.53
CA ASP A 245 24.94 -27.64 -14.11
C ASP A 245 26.27 -27.39 -14.82
N THR A 246 26.19 -26.80 -16.01
CA THR A 246 27.23 -26.86 -17.03
C THR A 246 28.31 -25.78 -16.84
N ASP A 247 27.93 -24.62 -16.30
CA ASP A 247 28.82 -23.49 -16.00
C ASP A 247 29.13 -23.32 -14.50
N ALA A 248 28.38 -23.98 -13.61
CA ALA A 248 28.57 -24.03 -12.15
C ALA A 248 28.08 -22.81 -11.36
N ASP A 249 27.01 -22.15 -11.82
CA ASP A 249 26.27 -21.08 -11.10
C ASP A 249 25.30 -21.60 -10.01
N ALA A 250 25.11 -22.93 -9.92
CA ALA A 250 24.18 -23.66 -9.05
C ALA A 250 22.69 -23.66 -9.44
N LEU A 251 22.34 -23.17 -10.62
CA LEU A 251 21.14 -23.60 -11.33
C LEU A 251 21.38 -24.96 -11.99
N SER A 252 20.40 -25.42 -12.77
CA SER A 252 20.55 -26.63 -13.58
C SER A 252 20.17 -26.29 -15.00
N ASP A 253 20.86 -26.85 -15.99
CA ASP A 253 20.70 -26.50 -17.40
C ASP A 253 19.21 -26.52 -17.84
N TYR A 254 18.42 -27.48 -17.30
CA TYR A 254 16.97 -27.56 -17.51
C TYR A 254 16.19 -26.36 -16.98
N ALA A 255 16.49 -25.93 -15.75
CA ALA A 255 15.81 -24.81 -15.11
C ALA A 255 16.12 -23.49 -15.81
N GLU A 256 17.39 -23.29 -16.16
CA GLU A 256 17.84 -22.17 -16.97
C GLU A 256 17.12 -22.11 -18.31
N PHE A 257 17.19 -23.18 -19.11
CA PHE A 257 16.63 -23.20 -20.45
C PHE A 257 15.09 -23.11 -20.50
N HIS A 258 14.38 -23.72 -19.53
CA HIS A 258 12.90 -23.79 -19.53
C HIS A 258 12.17 -22.81 -18.62
N ILE A 259 12.81 -22.34 -17.54
CA ILE A 259 12.15 -21.53 -16.50
C ILE A 259 12.63 -20.08 -16.56
N TYR A 260 13.96 -19.87 -16.65
CA TYR A 260 14.57 -18.56 -16.50
C TYR A 260 14.90 -17.89 -17.84
N GLY A 261 15.29 -18.67 -18.85
CA GLY A 261 15.68 -18.20 -20.18
C GLY A 261 17.15 -17.75 -20.29
N THR A 262 17.98 -18.11 -19.31
CA THR A 262 19.43 -17.87 -19.27
C THR A 262 20.19 -18.80 -20.23
N ASP A 263 21.44 -18.47 -20.54
CA ASP A 263 22.34 -19.33 -21.32
C ASP A 263 23.12 -20.24 -20.38
N TYR A 264 22.67 -21.49 -20.23
CA TYR A 264 23.26 -22.58 -19.41
C TYR A 264 24.73 -22.95 -19.70
N THR A 265 25.44 -22.12 -20.46
CA THR A 265 26.88 -22.22 -20.70
C THR A 265 27.66 -20.98 -20.22
N LEU A 266 26.98 -20.03 -19.57
CA LEU A 266 27.47 -18.75 -19.09
C LEU A 266 26.88 -18.45 -17.70
N GLN A 267 27.72 -18.51 -16.66
CA GLN A 267 27.34 -18.18 -15.27
C GLN A 267 26.70 -16.78 -15.07
N ASP A 268 26.82 -15.89 -16.06
CA ASP A 268 26.41 -14.48 -16.05
C ASP A 268 25.94 -14.20 -17.48
N THR A 269 24.62 -14.24 -17.70
CA THR A 269 24.00 -14.20 -19.03
C THR A 269 24.01 -12.78 -19.63
N ASP A 270 23.89 -11.74 -18.81
CA ASP A 270 23.75 -10.36 -19.31
C ASP A 270 24.97 -9.43 -19.12
N GLY A 271 25.90 -9.83 -18.25
CA GLY A 271 27.26 -9.31 -18.15
C GLY A 271 27.49 -8.24 -17.07
N ASP A 272 26.70 -8.24 -16.00
CA ASP A 272 26.78 -7.25 -14.91
C ASP A 272 27.71 -7.61 -13.74
N MET A 273 28.18 -8.87 -13.70
CA MET A 273 29.02 -9.49 -12.66
C MET A 273 28.28 -10.10 -11.45
N LEU A 274 26.96 -10.22 -11.49
CA LEU A 274 26.22 -11.22 -10.70
C LEU A 274 26.21 -12.56 -11.45
N GLU A 275 26.14 -13.68 -10.71
CA GLU A 275 25.92 -14.99 -11.33
C GLU A 275 24.39 -15.25 -11.42
N ASP A 276 23.90 -15.81 -12.54
CA ASP A 276 22.46 -15.99 -12.82
C ASP A 276 21.74 -16.74 -11.67
N GLY A 277 22.40 -17.74 -11.10
CA GLY A 277 21.97 -18.48 -9.92
C GLY A 277 22.00 -17.69 -8.61
N GLU A 278 22.93 -16.74 -8.44
CA GLU A 278 22.98 -15.84 -7.28
C GLU A 278 21.79 -14.87 -7.31
N GLU A 279 21.52 -14.28 -8.48
CA GLU A 279 20.34 -13.47 -8.75
C GLU A 279 19.03 -14.20 -8.43
N ILE A 280 18.87 -15.44 -8.88
CA ILE A 280 17.63 -16.19 -8.70
C ILE A 280 17.47 -16.74 -7.27
N LEU A 281 18.55 -17.20 -6.63
CA LEU A 281 18.48 -17.93 -5.37
C LEU A 281 18.67 -17.03 -4.13
N GLU A 282 19.43 -15.95 -4.24
CA GLU A 282 19.72 -15.02 -3.14
C GLU A 282 18.95 -13.71 -3.31
N TYR A 283 19.15 -13.01 -4.42
CA TYR A 283 18.67 -11.62 -4.61
C TYR A 283 17.22 -11.46 -5.10
N GLN A 284 16.71 -12.46 -5.83
CA GLN A 284 15.40 -12.44 -6.52
C GLN A 284 15.28 -11.33 -7.59
N SER A 285 16.42 -10.94 -8.18
CA SER A 285 16.52 -10.06 -9.36
C SER A 285 16.19 -10.84 -10.65
N ASN A 286 16.69 -10.41 -11.80
CA ASN A 286 16.30 -11.00 -13.08
C ASN A 286 17.49 -11.08 -14.06
N PRO A 287 18.08 -12.27 -14.27
CA PRO A 287 19.38 -12.49 -14.95
C PRO A 287 19.38 -12.33 -16.47
N LEU A 288 18.48 -11.48 -16.96
CA LEU A 288 18.36 -11.05 -18.35
C LEU A 288 18.30 -9.52 -18.45
N ILE A 289 18.47 -8.80 -17.33
CA ILE A 289 18.43 -7.34 -17.20
C ILE A 289 19.50 -6.85 -16.22
N TYR A 290 20.71 -6.64 -16.75
CA TYR A 290 21.82 -5.89 -16.18
C TYR A 290 21.41 -4.99 -15.00
N ASP A 291 21.74 -5.46 -13.80
CA ASP A 291 21.55 -4.73 -12.57
C ASP A 291 22.68 -3.72 -12.41
N ASN A 292 22.28 -2.46 -12.22
CA ASN A 292 23.22 -1.36 -12.17
C ASN A 292 23.53 -0.99 -10.71
N ASP A 293 24.83 -0.86 -10.43
CA ASP A 293 25.41 -0.10 -9.32
C ASP A 293 25.82 1.27 -9.93
N THR A 294 25.06 2.34 -9.64
CA THR A 294 25.26 3.65 -10.30
C THR A 294 26.36 4.50 -9.66
N ASP A 295 26.62 4.37 -8.36
CA ASP A 295 27.61 5.18 -7.64
C ASP A 295 28.94 4.46 -7.30
N LEU A 296 28.97 3.14 -7.44
CA LEU A 296 30.12 2.23 -7.32
C LEU A 296 30.58 1.96 -5.88
N ASP A 297 29.62 1.86 -4.95
CA ASP A 297 29.90 1.44 -3.57
C ASP A 297 29.92 -0.10 -3.37
N GLY A 298 29.30 -0.85 -4.29
CA GLY A 298 29.27 -2.31 -4.32
C GLY A 298 27.93 -2.95 -3.95
N PHE A 299 26.87 -2.16 -3.74
CA PHE A 299 25.49 -2.63 -3.67
C PHE A 299 24.74 -2.30 -4.96
N TYR A 300 23.87 -3.20 -5.40
CA TYR A 300 23.06 -2.99 -6.61
C TYR A 300 21.78 -2.23 -6.28
N TRP A 301 21.15 -1.58 -7.27
CA TRP A 301 19.94 -0.75 -7.11
C TRP A 301 18.73 -1.40 -6.39
N PHE A 302 18.72 -2.72 -6.22
CA PHE A 302 17.69 -3.48 -5.50
C PHE A 302 18.05 -3.78 -4.04
N GLU A 303 19.34 -3.72 -3.68
CA GLU A 303 19.84 -3.76 -2.29
C GLU A 303 19.94 -2.34 -1.71
N ASP A 304 20.33 -1.37 -2.54
CA ASP A 304 20.50 0.02 -2.15
C ASP A 304 19.20 0.82 -2.31
N CYS A 305 18.75 1.41 -1.20
CA CYS A 305 17.61 2.31 -1.14
C CYS A 305 17.84 3.67 -1.83
N ASN A 306 19.08 4.04 -2.18
CA ASN A 306 19.43 5.18 -3.04
C ASN A 306 20.77 5.01 -3.82
N ASP A 307 20.75 4.12 -4.82
CA ASP A 307 21.79 3.79 -5.86
C ASP A 307 22.58 4.96 -6.49
N THR A 308 22.26 6.21 -6.18
CA THR A 308 22.94 7.41 -6.70
C THR A 308 23.78 8.17 -5.67
N ASN A 309 23.98 7.61 -4.48
CA ASN A 309 24.69 8.22 -3.36
C ASN A 309 25.39 7.19 -2.46
N ASP A 310 26.71 7.02 -2.68
CA ASP A 310 27.71 6.15 -2.00
C ASP A 310 27.85 6.25 -0.46
N GLN A 311 26.88 6.87 0.20
CA GLN A 311 26.75 7.07 1.64
C GLN A 311 25.44 6.50 2.22
N ILE A 312 24.55 6.00 1.36
CA ILE A 312 23.30 5.32 1.72
C ILE A 312 23.42 3.94 1.09
N ASN A 313 23.47 2.88 1.89
CA ASN A 313 23.58 1.48 1.47
C ASN A 313 23.56 0.54 2.70
N PRO A 314 23.30 -0.76 2.54
CA PRO A 314 23.24 -1.73 3.65
C PRO A 314 24.45 -1.85 4.62
N ASP A 315 25.62 -1.28 4.30
CA ASP A 315 26.82 -1.28 5.15
C ASP A 315 27.14 0.13 5.72
N ALA A 316 26.25 1.11 5.52
CA ALA A 316 26.41 2.49 5.98
C ALA A 316 26.31 2.62 7.51
N ILE A 317 26.39 3.86 8.00
CA ILE A 317 26.21 4.19 9.42
C ILE A 317 25.13 5.25 9.50
N GLU A 318 24.08 4.95 10.25
CA GLU A 318 22.99 5.87 10.56
C GLU A 318 23.48 7.24 11.06
N LEU A 319 22.94 8.29 10.46
CA LEU A 319 23.10 9.69 10.82
C LEU A 319 21.73 10.24 11.19
N LEU A 320 21.66 11.05 12.25
CA LEU A 320 20.42 11.71 12.66
C LEU A 320 20.07 12.84 11.67
N ASP A 321 19.50 12.48 10.52
CA ASP A 321 19.16 13.38 9.42
C ASP A 321 17.81 13.09 8.72
N ALA A 322 17.03 12.12 9.22
CA ALA A 322 15.75 11.65 8.69
C ALA A 322 15.83 10.95 7.31
N ILE A 323 16.95 10.31 7.03
CA ILE A 323 17.14 9.40 5.90
C ILE A 323 17.56 8.04 6.46
N ASP A 324 16.92 6.98 5.96
CA ASP A 324 17.39 5.59 6.12
C ASP A 324 18.74 5.49 5.39
N ASN A 325 19.86 5.48 6.14
CA ASN A 325 21.20 5.41 5.57
C ASN A 325 21.64 3.96 5.40
N ASP A 326 21.35 3.07 6.36
CA ASP A 326 21.74 1.66 6.29
C ASP A 326 20.69 0.72 5.65
N CYS A 327 19.65 1.29 5.05
CA CYS A 327 18.61 0.64 4.24
C CYS A 327 17.88 -0.53 4.97
N ASP A 328 17.77 -0.49 6.31
CA ASP A 328 17.15 -1.57 7.10
C ASP A 328 15.60 -1.45 7.27
N GLU A 329 15.00 -0.48 6.57
CA GLU A 329 13.60 -0.01 6.65
C GLU A 329 13.26 0.84 7.90
N PHE A 330 14.21 1.11 8.79
CA PHE A 330 14.08 2.08 9.87
C PHE A 330 14.82 3.39 9.54
N VAL A 331 14.75 4.37 10.44
CA VAL A 331 15.27 5.73 10.19
C VAL A 331 15.71 6.30 11.53
N ASP A 332 16.99 6.64 11.64
CA ASP A 332 17.66 7.14 12.84
C ASP A 332 17.46 6.25 14.10
N GLU A 333 17.16 4.95 13.96
CA GLU A 333 16.82 4.05 15.07
C GLU A 333 18.00 3.74 16.01
N ASP A 334 19.23 3.82 15.50
CA ASP A 334 20.48 3.77 16.29
C ASP A 334 20.58 4.94 17.29
N PHE A 335 19.77 6.00 17.13
CA PHE A 335 19.64 7.12 18.08
C PHE A 335 18.51 6.93 19.12
N VAL A 336 17.77 5.81 19.10
CA VAL A 336 16.63 5.57 20.02
C VAL A 336 17.09 5.49 21.48
N GLY A 337 16.73 6.52 22.25
CA GLY A 337 17.02 6.61 23.68
C GLY A 337 18.47 7.00 24.00
N LEU A 338 19.20 7.53 23.01
CA LEU A 338 20.34 8.40 23.27
C LEU A 338 19.85 9.76 23.79
N ASP A 339 20.70 10.34 24.63
CA ASP A 339 20.56 11.64 25.30
C ASP A 339 22.01 12.14 25.40
N ARG A 340 22.49 12.83 24.35
CA ARG A 340 23.92 13.12 24.15
C ARG A 340 24.41 14.29 24.99
N ASP A 341 23.60 15.30 25.20
CA ASP A 341 23.95 16.50 25.97
C ASP A 341 23.53 16.44 27.45
N ASN A 342 22.64 15.51 27.83
CA ASN A 342 22.20 15.17 29.20
C ASN A 342 21.15 16.13 29.79
N ASP A 343 20.31 16.74 28.96
CA ASP A 343 19.21 17.65 29.36
C ASP A 343 17.93 16.91 29.85
N GLN A 344 17.82 15.60 29.56
CA GLN A 344 16.69 14.67 29.78
C GLN A 344 15.62 14.59 28.68
N LEU A 345 15.84 15.24 27.53
CA LEU A 345 15.25 14.85 26.26
C LEU A 345 16.07 13.69 25.68
N ALA A 346 15.65 13.21 24.52
CA ALA A 346 16.37 12.18 23.79
C ALA A 346 16.56 12.70 22.38
N ASP A 347 17.73 12.46 21.78
CA ASP A 347 18.15 13.09 20.53
C ASP A 347 17.10 13.00 19.42
N LEU A 348 16.43 11.85 19.33
CA LEU A 348 15.38 11.56 18.35
C LEU A 348 14.09 12.38 18.61
N VAL A 349 13.75 12.62 19.88
CA VAL A 349 12.61 13.46 20.29
C VAL A 349 12.90 14.92 19.98
N GLU A 350 14.12 15.36 20.24
CA GLU A 350 14.61 16.70 19.92
C GLU A 350 14.51 16.99 18.43
N PHE A 351 15.18 16.16 17.62
CA PHE A 351 15.25 16.32 16.17
C PHE A 351 13.86 16.27 15.49
N TYR A 352 13.00 15.31 15.85
CA TYR A 352 11.69 15.15 15.20
C TYR A 352 10.54 15.95 15.79
N THR A 353 10.58 16.27 17.09
CA THR A 353 9.40 16.79 17.82
C THR A 353 9.60 18.18 18.38
N MET A 354 10.78 18.48 18.92
CA MET A 354 11.04 19.73 19.65
C MET A 354 11.80 20.77 18.81
N ASN A 355 12.51 20.31 17.78
CA ASN A 355 13.35 21.13 16.90
C ASN A 355 14.50 21.85 17.66
N THR A 356 15.00 21.22 18.73
CA THR A 356 16.21 21.60 19.49
C THR A 356 17.46 20.96 18.86
N ASP A 357 18.67 21.35 19.30
CA ASP A 357 19.94 20.78 18.83
C ASP A 357 20.40 19.64 19.78
N PRO A 358 20.37 18.35 19.36
CA PRO A 358 20.68 17.18 20.21
C PRO A 358 22.10 17.07 20.80
N LEU A 359 22.90 18.12 20.63
CA LEU A 359 24.27 18.23 21.13
C LEU A 359 24.46 19.47 22.02
N ASN A 360 23.39 20.23 22.29
CA ASN A 360 23.42 21.51 22.99
C ASN A 360 22.18 21.70 23.88
N ASN A 361 22.37 21.46 25.18
CA ASN A 361 21.33 21.36 26.21
C ASN A 361 20.61 22.67 26.57
N ASP A 362 20.76 23.74 25.78
CA ASP A 362 20.25 25.12 25.94
C ASP A 362 20.26 25.74 24.53
N THR A 363 19.26 25.43 23.70
CA THR A 363 19.26 25.64 22.25
C THR A 363 19.24 27.13 21.85
N ASP A 364 18.69 28.01 22.68
CA ASP A 364 18.55 29.44 22.39
C ASP A 364 19.43 30.38 23.24
N ASP A 365 20.34 29.82 24.07
CA ASP A 365 21.30 30.52 24.95
C ASP A 365 20.62 31.42 26.02
N ASP A 366 19.41 31.06 26.44
CA ASP A 366 18.60 31.72 27.46
C ASP A 366 19.08 31.47 28.91
N GLY A 367 19.61 30.27 29.16
CA GLY A 367 20.06 29.81 30.48
C GLY A 367 19.12 28.83 31.20
N LEU A 368 18.05 28.38 30.54
CA LEU A 368 17.33 27.15 30.88
C LEU A 368 17.84 25.96 30.05
N GLU A 369 17.56 24.75 30.51
CA GLU A 369 17.88 23.53 29.75
C GLU A 369 16.63 23.09 28.96
N ASP A 370 16.75 22.73 27.68
CA ASP A 370 15.61 22.47 26.78
C ASP A 370 14.58 21.48 27.38
N GLY A 371 15.08 20.39 27.97
CA GLY A 371 14.30 19.40 28.69
C GLY A 371 13.73 19.90 30.01
N PHE A 372 14.41 20.81 30.71
CA PHE A 372 13.83 21.48 31.88
C PHE A 372 12.66 22.40 31.47
N GLU A 373 12.79 23.11 30.36
CA GLU A 373 11.72 23.94 29.80
C GLU A 373 10.50 23.09 29.46
N ILE A 374 10.65 22.12 28.55
CA ILE A 374 9.53 21.29 28.09
C ILE A 374 8.87 20.50 29.23
N LEU A 375 9.67 19.94 30.16
CA LEU A 375 9.14 19.06 31.22
C LEU A 375 8.66 19.80 32.47
N THR A 376 9.10 21.04 32.72
CA THR A 376 8.83 21.76 33.98
C THR A 376 8.20 23.14 33.78
N VAL A 377 8.72 23.97 32.88
CA VAL A 377 8.31 25.39 32.72
C VAL A 377 7.16 25.52 31.71
N GLY A 378 7.32 24.85 30.57
CA GLY A 378 6.45 24.91 29.41
C GLY A 378 6.73 26.09 28.48
N SER A 379 7.87 26.78 28.61
CA SER A 379 8.44 27.67 27.59
C SER A 379 8.79 26.90 26.30
N GLU A 380 9.14 27.62 25.24
CA GLU A 380 9.51 27.09 23.93
C GLU A 380 11.05 27.17 23.78
N PRO A 381 11.81 26.06 23.88
CA PRO A 381 13.29 26.05 24.00
C PRO A 381 14.05 26.40 22.70
N THR A 382 13.39 27.10 21.79
CA THR A 382 13.96 27.61 20.53
C THR A 382 13.71 29.12 20.41
N MET A 383 13.18 29.75 21.47
CA MET A 383 12.82 31.14 21.58
C MET A 383 13.22 31.69 22.96
N PHE A 384 14.39 32.32 23.01
CA PHE A 384 14.97 33.06 24.14
C PHE A 384 14.00 33.98 24.94
N ASP A 385 12.83 34.29 24.40
CA ASP A 385 11.75 35.10 24.99
C ASP A 385 10.44 34.50 24.44
N THR A 386 9.82 33.58 25.18
CA THR A 386 8.70 32.76 24.69
C THR A 386 7.44 33.59 24.43
N ASP A 387 7.15 34.58 25.27
CA ASP A 387 5.93 35.38 25.16
C ASP A 387 6.10 36.77 24.50
N GLY A 388 7.36 37.18 24.28
CA GLY A 388 7.75 38.30 23.43
C GLY A 388 7.77 39.65 24.15
N ASP A 389 7.96 39.67 25.47
CA ASP A 389 7.90 40.88 26.28
C ASP A 389 9.28 41.57 26.47
N GLY A 390 10.38 40.89 26.17
CA GLY A 390 11.75 41.37 26.31
C GLY A 390 12.49 40.98 27.59
N LEU A 391 11.90 40.17 28.48
CA LEU A 391 12.66 39.30 29.38
C LEU A 391 13.09 38.02 28.64
N SER A 392 13.96 37.22 29.26
CA SER A 392 14.24 35.87 28.79
C SER A 392 13.61 34.88 29.75
N ASP A 393 13.27 33.69 29.28
CA ASP A 393 12.55 32.69 30.05
C ASP A 393 13.36 32.26 31.30
N GLY A 394 14.68 32.15 31.17
CA GLY A 394 15.65 31.95 32.24
C GLY A 394 15.81 33.15 33.17
N VAL A 395 15.64 34.39 32.69
CA VAL A 395 15.53 35.56 33.59
C VAL A 395 14.25 35.46 34.42
N GLU A 396 13.13 35.09 33.80
CA GLU A 396 11.85 34.98 34.50
C GLU A 396 11.85 33.88 35.56
N VAL A 397 12.29 32.67 35.18
CA VAL A 397 12.30 31.52 36.08
C VAL A 397 13.35 31.65 37.19
N LEU A 398 14.54 32.19 36.89
CA LEU A 398 15.67 32.20 37.84
C LEU A 398 15.81 33.50 38.64
N GLN A 399 15.26 34.63 38.19
CA GLN A 399 15.49 35.95 38.80
C GLN A 399 14.20 36.63 39.31
N THR A 400 13.19 36.83 38.45
CA THR A 400 11.94 37.52 38.83
C THR A 400 10.93 36.58 39.50
N MET A 401 11.01 35.28 39.20
CA MET A 401 10.04 34.23 39.56
C MET A 401 8.65 34.44 38.95
N THR A 402 8.61 35.02 37.75
CA THR A 402 7.40 35.15 36.92
C THR A 402 7.20 33.93 36.03
N ASN A 403 6.42 34.03 34.95
CA ASN A 403 6.00 32.86 34.17
C ASN A 403 6.15 33.18 32.67
N PRO A 404 7.13 32.57 31.97
CA PRO A 404 7.57 32.95 30.62
C PRO A 404 6.61 32.55 29.49
N ARG A 405 5.32 32.66 29.76
CA ARG A 405 4.20 32.35 28.88
C ARG A 405 3.09 33.39 29.03
N ILE A 406 3.31 34.41 29.86
CA ILE A 406 2.37 35.42 30.30
C ILE A 406 3.16 36.74 30.45
N PRO A 407 3.10 37.63 29.44
CA PRO A 407 3.92 38.84 29.41
C PRO A 407 3.81 39.67 30.70
N ASP A 408 4.95 39.98 31.31
CA ASP A 408 5.10 40.82 32.49
C ASP A 408 5.00 42.30 32.12
N LEU A 409 3.83 42.72 31.64
CA LEU A 409 3.61 44.07 31.15
C LEU A 409 3.89 45.16 32.22
N ASP A 410 4.32 46.30 31.70
CA ASP A 410 4.27 47.64 32.30
C ASP A 410 2.93 48.25 31.82
N GLU A 411 1.89 48.24 32.65
CA GLU A 411 0.52 48.64 32.24
C GLU A 411 0.39 50.17 32.05
N ASP A 412 1.19 50.98 32.74
CA ASP A 412 1.09 52.45 32.71
C ASP A 412 2.20 53.18 31.93
N GLY A 413 3.31 52.51 31.64
CA GLY A 413 4.40 52.91 30.75
C GLY A 413 5.52 53.70 31.41
N ASP A 414 5.82 53.48 32.69
CA ASP A 414 6.82 54.25 33.44
C ASP A 414 8.25 53.65 33.41
N GLY A 415 8.37 52.37 33.05
CA GLY A 415 9.62 51.63 32.93
C GLY A 415 9.93 50.66 34.07
N PHE A 416 9.05 50.51 35.06
CA PHE A 416 8.98 49.36 35.96
C PHE A 416 7.92 48.36 35.44
N ARG A 417 8.01 47.10 35.88
CA ARG A 417 7.00 46.07 35.58
C ARG A 417 6.21 45.74 36.83
N TRP A 418 5.01 45.17 36.68
CA TRP A 418 4.07 44.86 37.78
C TRP A 418 4.66 44.15 39.01
N PHE A 419 5.74 43.39 38.87
CA PHE A 419 6.41 42.68 39.97
C PHE A 419 7.50 43.50 40.69
N GLU A 420 7.94 44.62 40.11
CA GLU A 420 8.96 45.53 40.68
C GLU A 420 8.34 46.61 41.58
N GLU A 421 7.02 46.77 41.54
CA GLU A 421 6.29 47.90 42.12
C GLU A 421 5.06 47.49 42.95
N CYS A 422 4.16 48.44 43.21
CA CYS A 422 3.01 48.26 44.09
C CYS A 422 1.66 48.76 43.54
N ASP A 423 1.62 49.52 42.42
CA ASP A 423 0.39 49.87 41.68
C ASP A 423 0.68 50.22 40.20
N ASP A 424 0.96 49.19 39.40
CA ASP A 424 1.20 49.16 37.92
C ASP A 424 0.09 49.79 37.06
N THR A 425 -0.94 50.36 37.67
CA THR A 425 -1.97 51.15 36.99
C THR A 425 -1.74 52.66 37.06
N ASN A 426 -0.62 53.11 37.65
CA ASN A 426 -0.38 54.49 38.06
C ASN A 426 1.11 54.90 38.18
N ILE A 427 1.68 55.37 37.06
CA ILE A 427 2.96 56.07 36.76
C ILE A 427 3.53 57.08 37.79
N ALA A 428 2.81 57.34 38.88
CA ALA A 428 3.27 58.12 40.02
C ALA A 428 3.73 57.23 41.21
N ILE A 429 3.48 55.92 41.17
CA ILE A 429 3.74 54.95 42.24
C ILE A 429 4.74 53.91 41.73
N ASN A 430 6.04 54.10 42.01
CA ASN A 430 7.10 53.20 41.55
C ASN A 430 8.37 53.35 42.40
N PRO A 431 9.32 52.39 42.39
CA PRO A 431 10.52 52.42 43.25
C PRO A 431 11.39 53.69 43.21
N ASP A 432 11.35 54.46 42.12
CA ASP A 432 12.11 55.72 41.95
C ASP A 432 11.30 57.00 42.25
N ALA A 433 10.01 56.85 42.63
CA ALA A 433 9.12 57.96 42.92
C ALA A 433 9.55 58.78 44.15
N ILE A 434 9.04 60.01 44.22
CA ILE A 434 9.25 60.90 45.37
C ILE A 434 7.96 60.97 46.17
N GLU A 435 8.01 60.44 47.39
CA GLU A 435 6.94 60.52 48.40
C GLU A 435 6.27 61.90 48.44
N MET A 436 4.97 61.89 48.24
CA MET A 436 4.05 62.99 48.46
C MET A 436 3.27 62.77 49.74
N TRP A 437 2.80 63.84 50.39
CA TRP A 437 1.94 63.70 51.57
C TRP A 437 0.51 63.35 51.12
N ASN A 438 0.26 62.09 50.77
CA ASN A 438 -0.99 61.63 50.18
C ASN A 438 -1.59 60.38 50.88
N GLY A 439 -0.85 59.72 51.79
CA GLY A 439 -1.27 58.49 52.46
C GLY A 439 -1.02 57.21 51.66
N VAL A 440 -0.22 57.28 50.58
CA VAL A 440 0.22 56.17 49.72
C VAL A 440 1.73 55.95 49.95
N ASP A 441 2.19 54.74 49.67
CA ASP A 441 3.63 54.39 49.58
C ASP A 441 4.04 54.63 48.12
N ASP A 442 4.26 55.90 47.76
CA ASP A 442 4.52 56.30 46.36
C ASP A 442 5.78 55.61 45.83
N ASN A 443 6.81 55.42 46.67
CA ASN A 443 8.07 54.78 46.25
C ASN A 443 8.15 53.27 46.51
N CYS A 444 7.03 52.62 46.84
CA CYS A 444 6.91 51.18 47.10
C CYS A 444 7.93 50.60 48.10
N ASN A 445 8.51 51.42 49.00
CA ASN A 445 9.51 50.96 49.97
C ASN A 445 8.91 50.32 51.24
N GLN A 446 7.58 50.23 51.29
CA GLN A 446 6.75 49.76 52.41
C GLN A 446 6.61 50.78 53.56
N LEU A 447 6.85 52.07 53.30
CA LEU A 447 6.73 53.16 54.29
C LEU A 447 6.00 54.39 53.71
N ILE A 448 4.73 54.54 54.11
CA ILE A 448 3.85 55.65 53.70
C ILE A 448 4.33 57.02 54.21
N ASP A 449 4.29 58.03 53.33
CA ASP A 449 4.66 59.43 53.57
C ASP A 449 6.08 59.63 54.18
N ASP A 450 7.03 58.76 53.79
CA ASP A 450 8.43 58.78 54.24
C ASP A 450 9.21 59.97 53.66
N GLY A 451 10.16 60.52 54.43
CA GLY A 451 11.00 61.64 53.98
C GLY A 451 10.27 62.98 53.71
N VAL A 452 8.93 63.01 53.67
CA VAL A 452 8.14 64.15 53.21
C VAL A 452 8.24 65.36 54.15
N ASN A 453 8.63 66.51 53.60
CA ASN A 453 8.60 67.78 54.31
C ASN A 453 7.18 68.37 54.36
N ARG A 454 6.40 67.89 55.34
CA ARG A 454 5.02 68.33 55.63
C ARG A 454 4.83 69.86 55.71
N TYR A 455 5.86 70.65 55.99
CA TYR A 455 5.76 72.12 55.97
C TYR A 455 5.44 72.70 54.59
N ASP A 456 5.91 72.07 53.51
CA ASP A 456 5.76 72.61 52.15
C ASP A 456 4.31 72.53 51.66
N TYR A 457 3.52 71.63 52.25
CA TYR A 457 2.09 71.44 52.02
C TYR A 457 1.18 72.28 52.95
N ILE A 458 1.75 73.09 53.87
CA ILE A 458 0.97 73.87 54.84
C ILE A 458 1.15 75.37 54.63
N ALA A 459 0.13 76.01 54.06
CA ALA A 459 0.06 77.44 53.94
C ALA A 459 -0.40 78.09 55.26
N PHE A 460 0.56 78.65 56.01
CA PHE A 460 0.28 79.40 57.24
C PHE A 460 -0.17 80.85 56.94
N SER A 461 -1.21 81.30 57.64
CA SER A 461 -1.68 82.69 57.57
C SER A 461 -0.57 83.71 57.91
N SER A 462 -0.38 84.70 57.02
CA SER A 462 0.61 85.77 57.21
C SER A 462 0.03 86.95 57.99
N LEU A 463 0.73 87.35 59.06
CA LEU A 463 0.38 88.54 59.83
C LEU A 463 1.05 89.79 59.24
N ALA A 464 0.24 90.80 58.91
CA ALA A 464 0.75 92.08 58.39
C ALA A 464 1.52 92.90 59.44
N ASN A 465 1.21 92.72 60.74
CA ASN A 465 1.93 93.29 61.87
C ASN A 465 2.02 92.23 62.98
N SER A 466 3.19 92.08 63.61
CA SER A 466 3.39 91.24 64.80
C SER A 466 2.87 91.87 66.10
N THR A 467 2.24 93.05 66.01
CA THR A 467 1.62 93.77 67.12
C THR A 467 0.17 94.07 66.78
N ILE A 468 -0.76 93.60 67.61
CA ILE A 468 -2.21 93.65 67.38
C ILE A 468 -2.87 94.48 68.48
N ASN A 469 -3.85 95.33 68.18
CA ASN A 469 -4.60 96.05 69.20
C ASN A 469 -5.58 95.09 69.89
N ALA A 470 -5.22 94.63 71.09
CA ALA A 470 -6.00 93.65 71.85
C ALA A 470 -7.44 94.10 72.15
N THR A 471 -7.72 95.40 72.08
CA THR A 471 -9.03 95.99 72.41
C THR A 471 -9.91 96.33 71.20
N GLU A 472 -9.37 96.27 69.98
CA GLU A 472 -10.09 96.65 68.74
C GLU A 472 -9.95 95.62 67.60
N ASP A 473 -8.82 94.92 67.52
CA ASP A 473 -8.53 93.94 66.46
C ASP A 473 -8.80 92.49 66.94
N THR A 474 -9.31 91.65 66.05
CA THR A 474 -9.31 90.18 66.22
C THR A 474 -8.02 89.61 65.62
N LEU A 475 -7.33 88.75 66.37
CA LEU A 475 -6.33 87.86 65.81
C LEU A 475 -7.06 86.70 65.13
N SER A 476 -6.88 86.54 63.82
CA SER A 476 -7.31 85.36 63.07
C SER A 476 -6.08 84.69 62.46
N LEU A 477 -5.90 83.41 62.75
CA LEU A 477 -4.84 82.55 62.21
C LEU A 477 -5.46 81.30 61.60
N SER A 478 -4.86 80.83 60.52
CA SER A 478 -5.21 79.55 59.89
C SER A 478 -3.98 78.79 59.42
N MET A 479 -4.12 77.47 59.42
CA MET A 479 -3.36 76.55 58.59
C MET A 479 -4.29 76.13 57.45
N ASN A 480 -3.79 76.18 56.22
CA ASN A 480 -4.49 75.62 55.06
C ASN A 480 -3.59 74.53 54.47
N LEU A 481 -4.08 73.29 54.44
CA LEU A 481 -3.41 72.19 53.75
C LEU A 481 -3.60 72.38 52.24
N ASP A 482 -2.53 72.20 51.47
CA ASP A 482 -2.56 72.14 50.00
C ASP A 482 -2.66 70.67 49.56
N LEU A 483 -3.72 70.00 50.04
CA LEU A 483 -4.03 68.58 49.84
C LEU A 483 -5.48 68.40 49.36
N SER A 484 -5.79 67.26 48.75
CA SER A 484 -7.16 66.91 48.37
C SER A 484 -8.02 66.53 49.59
N GLU A 485 -9.34 66.66 49.47
CA GLU A 485 -10.26 66.25 50.56
C GLU A 485 -10.16 64.75 50.89
N THR A 486 -9.79 63.90 49.91
CA THR A 486 -9.56 62.46 50.12
C THR A 486 -8.26 62.22 50.87
N ALA A 487 -7.13 62.77 50.40
CA ALA A 487 -5.83 62.61 51.08
C ALA A 487 -5.89 63.07 52.56
N ILE A 488 -6.64 64.13 52.87
CA ILE A 488 -6.83 64.58 54.27
C ILE A 488 -7.60 63.54 55.11
N GLU A 489 -8.56 62.82 54.52
CA GLU A 489 -9.29 61.73 55.19
C GLU A 489 -8.44 60.46 55.32
N ASP A 490 -7.66 60.11 54.28
CA ASP A 490 -6.82 58.92 54.22
C ASP A 490 -5.59 59.01 55.14
N ILE A 491 -4.93 60.18 55.20
CA ILE A 491 -3.78 60.47 56.10
C ILE A 491 -4.23 60.67 57.57
N GLY A 492 -5.45 61.17 57.79
CA GLY A 492 -5.99 61.41 59.14
C GLY A 492 -5.37 62.60 59.90
N VAL A 493 -5.06 63.71 59.22
CA VAL A 493 -4.35 64.86 59.82
C VAL A 493 -5.14 65.56 60.94
N GLU A 494 -4.57 65.62 62.15
CA GLU A 494 -5.08 66.38 63.29
C GLU A 494 -4.38 67.75 63.48
N PHE A 495 -5.10 68.73 64.02
CA PHE A 495 -4.58 70.09 64.28
C PHE A 495 -4.59 70.44 65.77
N TYR A 496 -3.55 71.13 66.24
CA TYR A 496 -3.42 71.59 67.63
C TYR A 496 -2.82 72.99 67.73
N TRP A 497 -3.49 73.91 68.44
CA TRP A 497 -3.02 75.27 68.67
C TRP A 497 -2.65 75.50 70.13
N TYR A 498 -1.46 76.04 70.39
CA TYR A 498 -0.96 76.32 71.73
C TYR A 498 -0.53 77.79 71.90
N ARG A 499 -0.84 78.39 73.06
CA ARG A 499 -0.15 79.62 73.54
C ARG A 499 0.86 79.25 74.60
N ASN A 500 2.15 79.35 74.26
CA ASN A 500 3.29 78.85 75.03
C ASN A 500 3.21 77.35 75.37
N SER A 501 2.28 76.96 76.24
CA SER A 501 2.02 75.55 76.63
C SER A 501 0.54 75.25 76.94
N THR A 502 -0.37 76.21 76.72
CA THR A 502 -1.81 76.03 76.93
C THR A 502 -2.49 75.76 75.59
N LEU A 503 -3.22 74.65 75.46
CA LEU A 503 -4.03 74.33 74.29
C LEU A 503 -5.17 75.36 74.11
N LEU A 504 -5.41 75.79 72.87
CA LEU A 504 -6.37 76.83 72.49
C LEU A 504 -7.52 76.29 71.62
N SER A 505 -7.18 75.49 70.61
CA SER A 505 -8.09 75.00 69.56
C SER A 505 -7.53 73.71 68.96
N THR A 506 -8.41 72.89 68.39
CA THR A 506 -8.05 71.70 67.58
C THR A 506 -8.61 71.78 66.15
N ASN A 507 -9.07 72.96 65.72
CA ASN A 507 -9.55 73.19 64.35
C ASN A 507 -8.40 73.71 63.46
N ALA A 508 -8.52 73.63 62.14
CA ALA A 508 -7.54 74.20 61.20
C ALA A 508 -7.38 75.74 61.31
N SER A 509 -8.34 76.44 61.92
CA SER A 509 -8.26 77.88 62.23
C SER A 509 -8.42 78.18 63.72
N PHE A 510 -7.86 79.32 64.12
CA PHE A 510 -7.88 79.86 65.47
C PHE A 510 -8.14 81.37 65.42
N GLU A 511 -9.18 81.83 66.13
CA GLU A 511 -9.52 83.25 66.25
C GLU A 511 -9.62 83.67 67.71
N GLU A 512 -9.15 84.88 68.03
CA GLU A 512 -9.16 85.42 69.39
C GLU A 512 -9.25 86.95 69.42
N GLY A 513 -10.11 87.47 70.31
CA GLY A 513 -10.33 88.90 70.49
C GLY A 513 -11.40 89.50 69.56
N PRO A 514 -11.70 90.81 69.69
CA PRO A 514 -11.08 91.75 70.62
C PRO A 514 -11.51 91.53 72.08
N PHE A 515 -10.65 91.88 73.02
CA PHE A 515 -10.86 91.75 74.47
C PHE A 515 -11.40 93.05 75.08
N ASN A 516 -12.43 92.94 75.93
CA ASN A 516 -13.06 94.12 76.52
C ASN A 516 -12.51 94.42 77.92
N CYS A 517 -11.46 95.23 78.00
CA CYS A 517 -10.86 95.64 79.28
C CYS A 517 -11.73 96.57 80.16
N SER A 518 -12.97 96.87 79.77
CA SER A 518 -13.95 97.58 80.61
C SER A 518 -14.80 96.64 81.48
N ILE A 519 -14.65 95.32 81.32
CA ILE A 519 -15.30 94.28 82.13
C ILE A 519 -14.28 93.31 82.71
N THR A 520 -14.67 92.52 83.71
CA THR A 520 -13.78 91.53 84.35
C THR A 520 -13.62 90.29 83.47
N GLU A 521 -12.62 90.31 82.59
CA GLU A 521 -12.20 89.14 81.81
C GLU A 521 -11.45 88.11 82.66
N PHE A 522 -11.63 86.82 82.37
CA PHE A 522 -10.90 85.71 83.00
C PHE A 522 -9.98 85.02 81.97
N GLY A 523 -8.95 84.31 82.45
CA GLY A 523 -7.96 83.70 81.58
C GLY A 523 -7.06 84.73 80.89
N PHE A 524 -6.73 84.51 79.61
CA PHE A 524 -5.74 85.32 78.90
C PHE A 524 -6.16 86.79 78.70
N GLY A 525 -7.44 87.05 78.42
CA GLY A 525 -7.96 88.42 78.31
C GLY A 525 -7.76 89.23 79.59
N GLY A 526 -7.96 88.60 80.76
CA GLY A 526 -7.69 89.22 82.06
C GLY A 526 -6.21 89.51 82.32
N ILE A 527 -5.29 88.67 81.79
CA ILE A 527 -3.84 88.90 81.86
C ILE A 527 -3.46 90.12 80.99
N LEU A 528 -4.00 90.23 79.78
CA LEU A 528 -3.76 91.37 78.90
C LEU A 528 -4.30 92.67 79.52
N CYS A 529 -5.57 92.69 79.96
CA CYS A 529 -6.21 93.88 80.49
C CYS A 529 -5.60 94.41 81.80
N ALA A 530 -4.84 93.59 82.52
CA ALA A 530 -4.11 93.99 83.73
C ALA A 530 -2.78 94.73 83.45
N GLY A 531 -2.23 94.62 82.24
CA GLY A 531 -1.02 95.33 81.80
C GLY A 531 -1.36 96.53 80.90
N ASN A 532 -0.46 97.51 80.83
CA ASN A 532 -0.65 98.74 80.04
C ASN A 532 0.48 98.88 79.01
N GLY A 533 0.12 99.15 77.74
CA GLY A 533 1.05 99.23 76.61
C GLY A 533 1.17 97.91 75.86
N THR A 534 2.35 97.65 75.27
CA THR A 534 2.60 96.42 74.50
C THR A 534 3.03 95.28 75.42
N LEU A 535 2.27 94.19 75.42
CA LEU A 535 2.49 92.97 76.20
C LEU A 535 2.87 91.81 75.26
N GLY A 536 3.94 91.10 75.57
CA GLY A 536 4.43 89.97 74.78
C GLY A 536 5.94 90.07 74.50
N PRO A 537 6.45 89.37 73.46
CA PRO A 537 5.69 88.50 72.57
C PRO A 537 5.15 87.25 73.29
N TYR A 538 3.97 86.81 72.88
CA TYR A 538 3.44 85.49 73.20
C TYR A 538 3.64 84.58 71.99
N ASN A 539 4.10 83.36 72.23
CA ASN A 539 4.35 82.39 71.17
C ASN A 539 3.06 81.60 70.96
N ILE A 540 2.38 81.85 69.85
CA ILE A 540 1.29 80.98 69.39
C ILE A 540 1.90 79.98 68.44
N ARG A 541 1.82 78.70 68.79
CA ARG A 541 2.34 77.59 68.00
C ARG A 541 1.17 76.75 67.50
N ALA A 542 1.03 76.61 66.20
CA ALA A 542 0.17 75.61 65.60
C ALA A 542 1.00 74.36 65.26
N VAL A 543 0.40 73.19 65.40
CA VAL A 543 0.96 71.89 65.04
C VAL A 543 -0.08 71.16 64.19
N ALA A 544 0.33 70.66 63.03
CA ALA A 544 -0.39 69.63 62.29
C ALA A 544 0.36 68.30 62.50
N ILE A 545 -0.37 67.21 62.70
CA ILE A 545 0.18 65.89 63.02
C ILE A 545 -0.66 64.78 62.38
N ASP A 546 0.00 63.76 61.86
CA ASP A 546 -0.58 62.51 61.36
C ASP A 546 0.06 61.32 62.10
N GLU A 547 -0.22 60.08 61.69
CA GLU A 547 0.37 58.88 62.31
C GLU A 547 1.90 58.80 62.15
N PHE A 548 2.44 59.38 61.07
CA PHE A 548 3.83 59.21 60.65
C PHE A 548 4.72 60.44 60.95
N GLY A 549 4.16 61.64 61.10
CA GLY A 549 4.94 62.88 61.32
C GLY A 549 4.15 64.10 61.81
N SER A 550 4.85 65.22 62.00
CA SER A 550 4.22 66.50 62.39
C SER A 550 5.02 67.72 61.93
N ALA A 551 4.31 68.84 61.71
CA ALA A 551 4.87 70.15 61.36
C ALA A 551 4.34 71.23 62.31
N GLU A 552 5.21 72.12 62.80
CA GLU A 552 4.87 73.16 63.78
C GLU A 552 5.32 74.58 63.40
N TYR A 553 4.39 75.53 63.32
CA TYR A 553 4.70 76.94 63.04
C TYR A 553 4.40 77.83 64.23
N THR A 554 5.31 78.75 64.55
CA THR A 554 5.19 79.66 65.71
C THR A 554 5.15 81.13 65.29
N TRP A 555 4.03 81.81 65.56
CA TRP A 555 3.91 83.26 65.48
C TRP A 555 4.27 83.90 66.83
N ASN A 556 5.11 84.93 66.79
CA ASN A 556 5.46 85.75 67.95
C ASN A 556 4.58 87.01 67.97
N ILE A 557 3.52 87.00 68.77
CA ILE A 557 2.46 88.02 68.74
C ILE A 557 2.54 88.90 69.99
N SER A 558 2.66 90.21 69.77
CA SER A 558 2.56 91.22 70.82
C SER A 558 1.17 91.84 70.81
N TYR A 559 0.59 92.04 71.99
CA TYR A 559 -0.74 92.62 72.16
C TYR A 559 -0.59 94.03 72.73
N PHE A 560 -1.00 95.04 71.97
CA PHE A 560 -1.10 96.41 72.47
C PHE A 560 -2.43 96.59 73.19
N VAL A 561 -2.38 96.95 74.46
CA VAL A 561 -3.57 97.17 75.31
C VAL A 561 -3.71 98.66 75.57
N TYR A 562 -4.80 99.25 75.08
CA TYR A 562 -5.15 100.64 75.32
C TYR A 562 -6.27 100.74 76.38
N HIS A 563 -5.96 101.36 77.51
CA HIS A 563 -7.01 101.77 78.46
C HIS A 563 -7.55 103.14 78.05
N PRO A 564 -8.86 103.29 77.75
CA PRO A 564 -9.44 104.62 77.60
C PRO A 564 -9.29 105.40 78.92
N PRO A 565 -8.85 106.68 78.88
CA PRO A 565 -8.51 107.43 80.09
C PRO A 565 -9.71 107.62 81.01
N GLU A 566 -9.52 107.43 82.32
CA GLU A 566 -10.56 107.66 83.34
C GLU A 566 -11.12 109.08 83.23
N ILE A 567 -12.45 109.17 83.11
CA ILE A 567 -13.16 110.43 82.95
C ILE A 567 -13.24 111.13 84.31
N ILE A 568 -12.26 111.99 84.60
CA ILE A 568 -12.28 112.83 85.81
C ILE A 568 -13.50 113.76 85.76
N PRO A 569 -14.38 113.76 86.78
CA PRO A 569 -15.63 114.52 86.75
C PRO A 569 -15.39 116.04 86.76
N PRO A 570 -16.28 116.83 86.13
CA PRO A 570 -15.96 118.20 85.72
C PRO A 570 -16.30 119.24 86.78
N ASP A 571 -15.30 119.73 87.52
CA ASP A 571 -15.41 121.02 88.22
C ASP A 571 -14.08 121.80 88.29
N GLU A 572 -13.41 121.94 87.14
CA GLU A 572 -12.47 123.04 86.85
C GLU A 572 -12.24 123.18 85.32
N GLN A 573 -13.16 123.84 84.61
CA GLN A 573 -13.02 124.08 83.17
C GLN A 573 -12.32 125.42 82.85
N SER A 574 -11.26 125.36 82.04
CA SER A 574 -10.63 126.55 81.43
C SER A 574 -11.28 126.91 80.10
N THR A 575 -11.51 128.20 79.88
CA THR A 575 -12.50 128.76 78.94
C THR A 575 -12.10 128.80 77.46
N VAL A 576 -11.00 128.16 77.06
CA VAL A 576 -10.52 128.13 75.66
C VAL A 576 -11.04 126.90 74.88
N SER A 577 -11.46 125.83 75.58
CA SER A 577 -11.99 124.59 74.97
C SER A 577 -13.44 124.70 74.41
N ARG A 578 -13.95 125.91 74.18
CA ARG A 578 -15.32 126.16 73.66
C ARG A 578 -15.40 126.85 72.30
N ILE A 579 -14.26 127.12 71.65
CA ILE A 579 -14.22 127.86 70.36
C ILE A 579 -13.65 127.02 69.20
N VAL A 580 -12.90 125.96 69.46
CA VAL A 580 -12.31 125.11 68.39
C VAL A 580 -13.29 124.04 67.86
N ASN A 581 -14.21 123.54 68.69
CA ASN A 581 -15.20 122.50 68.32
C ASN A 581 -16.38 123.01 67.45
N ILE A 582 -16.16 124.00 66.57
CA ILE A 582 -17.20 124.59 65.70
C ILE A 582 -16.79 124.65 64.22
N LEU A 583 -15.58 124.21 63.83
CA LEU A 583 -15.02 124.58 62.50
C LEU A 583 -14.45 123.50 61.56
N THR A 584 -14.44 122.19 61.88
CA THR A 584 -13.98 121.16 60.90
C THR A 584 -14.81 119.87 60.77
N ASP A 585 -15.88 119.67 61.53
CA ASP A 585 -16.88 118.63 61.20
C ASP A 585 -17.80 119.08 60.05
N ASN A 586 -17.31 119.00 58.80
CA ASN A 586 -18.13 119.01 57.56
C ASN A 586 -17.30 118.84 56.26
N VAL A 587 -16.44 117.83 56.17
CA VAL A 587 -15.75 117.47 54.90
C VAL A 587 -15.86 115.99 54.53
N MET A 588 -15.99 115.08 55.50
CA MET A 588 -16.12 113.64 55.23
C MET A 588 -17.40 113.22 54.47
N THR A 589 -18.44 114.06 54.47
CA THR A 589 -19.67 113.85 53.69
C THR A 589 -19.53 114.15 52.19
N VAL A 590 -18.43 114.78 51.76
CA VAL A 590 -18.17 115.11 50.34
C VAL A 590 -17.28 114.06 49.66
N LEU A 591 -16.41 113.37 50.42
CA LEU A 591 -15.48 112.37 49.86
C LEU A 591 -16.16 111.06 49.45
N ILE A 592 -17.19 110.62 50.19
CA ILE A 592 -17.94 109.38 49.90
C ILE A 592 -18.80 109.52 48.62
N GLY A 593 -19.19 110.75 48.25
CA GLY A 593 -19.87 111.04 46.98
C GLY A 593 -18.96 111.10 45.74
N LEU A 594 -17.64 111.24 45.92
CA LEU A 594 -16.68 111.32 44.82
C LEU A 594 -16.09 109.94 44.44
N LEU A 595 -15.94 109.04 45.42
CA LEU A 595 -15.50 107.65 45.16
C LEU A 595 -16.55 106.80 44.44
N SER A 596 -17.84 107.07 44.68
CA SER A 596 -18.95 106.35 44.03
C SER A 596 -19.14 106.72 42.54
N MET A 597 -18.75 107.94 42.13
CA MET A 597 -18.67 108.32 40.71
C MET A 597 -17.43 107.76 40.00
N LEU A 598 -16.32 107.53 40.73
CA LEU A 598 -15.07 107.02 40.15
C LEU A 598 -15.22 105.58 39.65
N VAL A 599 -15.95 104.73 40.38
CA VAL A 599 -16.21 103.33 40.01
C VAL A 599 -17.04 103.21 38.72
N ILE A 600 -18.02 104.09 38.53
CA ILE A 600 -18.89 104.10 37.33
C ILE A 600 -18.13 104.61 36.08
N VAL A 601 -17.18 105.53 36.28
CA VAL A 601 -16.30 106.03 35.20
C VAL A 601 -15.21 105.01 34.83
N LEU A 602 -14.66 104.26 35.79
CA LEU A 602 -13.68 103.20 35.51
C LEU A 602 -14.29 102.00 34.78
N LEU A 603 -15.55 101.64 35.07
CA LEU A 603 -16.30 100.61 34.33
C LEU A 603 -16.64 101.02 32.89
N THR A 604 -16.71 102.32 32.58
CA THR A 604 -17.00 102.82 31.22
C THR A 604 -15.73 103.10 30.39
N ILE A 605 -14.55 103.18 31.02
CA ILE A 605 -13.26 103.34 30.33
C ILE A 605 -12.64 101.98 29.96
N ARG A 606 -12.90 100.89 30.69
CA ARG A 606 -12.44 99.53 30.30
C ARG A 606 -13.13 98.94 29.06
N LEU A 607 -14.15 99.60 28.49
CA LEU A 607 -14.92 99.09 27.35
C LEU A 607 -14.59 99.72 25.98
N ARG A 608 -13.52 100.55 25.85
CA ARG A 608 -13.08 101.07 24.54
C ARG A 608 -11.56 101.17 24.36
N GLN A 609 -11.04 100.38 23.40
CA GLN A 609 -9.74 100.47 22.68
C GLN A 609 -8.51 99.98 23.49
N SER A 610 -7.81 98.89 23.14
CA SER A 610 -7.30 98.45 21.83
C SER A 610 -7.29 96.90 21.73
N LYS A 611 -7.76 96.24 20.65
CA LYS A 611 -7.15 96.04 19.31
C LYS A 611 -5.80 95.29 19.29
N ALA A 612 -5.85 93.97 19.06
CA ALA A 612 -5.09 93.25 18.01
C ALA A 612 -5.54 91.77 17.90
N ASP A 613 -5.96 91.39 16.69
CA ASP A 613 -5.90 90.06 16.03
C ASP A 613 -6.21 88.75 16.78
N LYS A 614 -7.39 88.16 16.48
CA LYS A 614 -7.62 86.70 16.44
C LYS A 614 -8.42 86.31 15.18
N VAL A 615 -8.03 85.19 14.57
CA VAL A 615 -8.62 84.55 13.38
C VAL A 615 -9.85 83.73 13.80
N PRO A 616 -10.91 83.58 12.96
CA PRO A 616 -12.19 83.04 13.41
C PRO A 616 -12.28 81.51 13.34
N ALA A 617 -13.05 80.94 14.26
CA ALA A 617 -13.69 79.63 14.12
C ALA A 617 -15.19 79.80 14.40
N ASN A 618 -16.05 79.29 13.50
CA ASN A 618 -17.50 79.22 13.65
C ASN A 618 -17.94 77.77 13.35
N PRO A 619 -19.00 77.26 14.01
CA PRO A 619 -19.36 75.84 13.95
C PRO A 619 -20.34 75.52 12.81
N PRO A 620 -20.47 74.23 12.45
CA PRO A 620 -21.70 73.66 11.90
C PRO A 620 -22.22 72.44 12.72
N PRO A 621 -23.49 72.04 12.55
CA PRO A 621 -24.11 70.94 13.28
C PRO A 621 -23.94 69.56 12.61
N THR A 622 -24.42 68.54 13.32
CA THR A 622 -24.52 67.11 13.00
C THR A 622 -25.05 66.78 11.59
N GLN A 623 -24.40 65.84 10.86
CA GLN A 623 -24.97 64.55 10.39
C GLN A 623 -24.08 63.78 9.37
N THR A 624 -24.11 62.45 9.53
CA THR A 624 -23.82 61.33 8.60
C THR A 624 -23.42 61.59 7.13
N PHE A 625 -22.42 60.86 6.63
CA PHE A 625 -22.23 60.62 5.18
C PHE A 625 -21.83 59.17 4.83
N ALA A 626 -22.32 58.72 3.67
CA ALA A 626 -22.02 57.44 3.01
C ALA A 626 -20.98 57.64 1.87
N PRO A 627 -20.40 56.57 1.27
CA PRO A 627 -19.18 56.68 0.45
C PRO A 627 -19.39 56.87 -1.07
N LEU A 628 -18.26 57.02 -1.80
CA LEU A 628 -18.06 57.06 -3.27
C LEU A 628 -18.29 58.43 -3.96
N PRO A 629 -17.79 58.68 -5.21
CA PRO A 629 -16.94 57.88 -6.13
C PRO A 629 -15.62 58.65 -6.51
N ALA A 630 -14.80 58.43 -7.57
CA ALA A 630 -14.80 57.56 -8.77
C ALA A 630 -13.39 57.41 -9.41
N ASN A 631 -13.19 56.35 -10.23
CA ASN A 631 -12.58 56.27 -11.60
C ASN A 631 -11.48 57.29 -12.05
N ARG A 632 -10.43 56.94 -12.83
CA ARG A 632 -10.32 55.89 -13.89
C ARG A 632 -8.86 55.70 -14.41
N TYR A 633 -8.68 54.69 -15.27
CA TYR A 633 -7.52 54.38 -16.17
C TYR A 633 -6.37 53.55 -15.53
N GLN A 634 -5.83 52.49 -16.17
CA GLN A 634 -6.33 51.65 -17.28
C GLN A 634 -5.54 50.30 -17.30
N GLN A 635 -6.17 49.20 -17.72
CA GLN A 635 -5.50 47.90 -17.91
C GLN A 635 -4.63 47.84 -19.18
N GLU A 636 -3.58 47.02 -19.14
CA GLU A 636 -3.08 46.26 -20.29
C GLU A 636 -3.09 44.75 -19.95
N SER A 637 -3.39 43.92 -20.96
CA SER A 637 -3.23 42.46 -20.98
C SER A 637 -2.21 42.13 -22.08
N PRO A 638 -1.48 40.99 -22.00
CA PRO A 638 -1.89 39.77 -22.71
C PRO A 638 -1.88 38.53 -21.78
N GLU A 639 -2.78 37.56 -21.88
CA GLU A 639 -2.98 36.56 -22.96
C GLU A 639 -1.93 35.43 -22.92
N TYR A 640 -2.29 34.27 -22.33
CA TYR A 640 -2.45 32.98 -23.02
C TYR A 640 -3.06 31.97 -22.03
N ALA A 641 -4.09 31.25 -22.45
CA ALA A 641 -4.74 30.22 -21.65
C ALA A 641 -5.01 28.99 -22.52
N ASP A 642 -4.40 27.86 -22.17
CA ASP A 642 -4.90 26.54 -22.51
C ASP A 642 -4.28 25.46 -21.59
N VAL A 643 -4.97 24.32 -21.47
CA VAL A 643 -4.70 23.10 -20.67
C VAL A 643 -5.62 22.93 -19.45
N LYS A 644 -6.04 21.67 -19.23
CA LYS A 644 -7.32 21.25 -18.65
C LYS A 644 -7.24 20.96 -17.14
N GLY A 645 -8.36 21.13 -16.45
CA GLY A 645 -8.52 20.74 -15.05
C GLY A 645 -8.56 19.21 -14.84
N ALA A 646 -8.19 18.79 -13.63
CA ALA A 646 -8.13 17.39 -13.21
C ALA A 646 -9.53 16.76 -12.99
N PRO A 647 -9.66 15.41 -13.03
CA PRO A 647 -10.94 14.72 -12.92
C PRO A 647 -11.47 14.60 -11.48
N ASP A 648 -12.79 14.45 -11.37
CA ASP A 648 -13.55 14.14 -10.15
C ASP A 648 -13.38 12.65 -9.77
N LEU A 649 -13.03 12.37 -8.51
CA LEU A 649 -12.73 11.03 -7.98
C LEU A 649 -13.93 10.33 -7.28
N SER A 650 -15.17 10.72 -7.58
CA SER A 650 -16.38 10.14 -6.98
C SER A 650 -16.85 8.78 -7.54
N MET A 651 -15.94 7.96 -8.11
CA MET A 651 -16.29 6.67 -8.74
C MET A 651 -15.31 5.50 -8.48
N PHE A 652 -14.90 5.26 -7.23
CA PHE A 652 -14.36 3.95 -6.83
C PHE A 652 -14.86 3.53 -5.43
N ASP A 653 -16.04 2.90 -5.40
CA ASP A 653 -16.49 2.06 -4.28
C ASP A 653 -17.17 0.80 -4.86
N SER A 654 -17.15 -0.29 -4.09
CA SER A 654 -17.64 -1.64 -4.40
C SER A 654 -16.84 -2.46 -5.43
N LYS A 655 -15.73 -3.10 -4.99
CA LYS A 655 -15.29 -4.41 -5.53
C LYS A 655 -14.26 -5.18 -4.68
N TRP A 656 -14.63 -5.56 -3.45
CA TRP A 656 -14.07 -6.77 -2.80
C TRP A 656 -15.21 -7.59 -2.19
N LYS A 657 -15.04 -8.91 -2.17
CA LYS A 657 -16.10 -9.91 -1.98
C LYS A 657 -15.56 -11.11 -1.21
#